data_AF-A0A1I8ATN9-F1
#
_entry.id   AF-A0A1I8ATN9-F1
#
_cell.length_a   1.000
_cell.length_b   1.000
_cell.length_c   1.000
_cell.angle_alpha   90.00
_cell.angle_beta   90.00
_cell.angle_gamma   90.00
#
_symmetry.space_group_name_H-M   'P 1'
#
loop_
_entity.id
_entity.type
_entity.pdbx_description
1 polymer ?
#
loop_
_entity_poly.entity_id
_entity_poly.type
_entity_poly.pdbx_seq_one_letter_code
_entity_poly.pdbx_strand_id
1 'polypeptide(L)'
;MMTYEIDVPGNVATGTELIAFETRLASLKAALEGKVSVLEAPFPAVTLVFAVSDGTTRAVTAHGSGADLDVAWDFATAALKKVMARRKLRGRFLRVDWVEKAETCTWDLLRQRLREVKRNYCRKGIALDRGFSRLFLEMEINAQAMLYGGNQVSHCVLNEKNFELAAQQKYGMGTTVDFRGNGEVHVLETAGLFCEEDGIVHELYGNGRNAGRRKIEPLDDETLADIIRNSSDFLARQVDKEGRFVYGYHPYYDDKAFVVDTGNEIKLGANATAILAMTKYSAVLGSDRFAALMEKLALGILHMQAQDGSFTHVLTWPGLEVKEKFRIVYYEGEAAFALMRLYSLTKDDRWIGAVERAFGHFIEKDYWKHHDHWLSYCTNELTLYRPELRYFRFGIQNFEGYLDFVLQRITTFPTLLELMMAGRKMLDRLKAMPKGAELLVGLDEARFDQALHFRAAYLLNGHFWPEYAMFFRHPDQILGSFFIRHHAFRVRIDDVEHYLSGLVALSEGGVWTEYAGGVECLRYFVGGEIDNAPVVIVVLRGFICLVGWVIHDAWRGTLPSFGTVFFTLLLARQTLIFLMMSASTLGVLWRRRERVEALFVADRPFMTQSHQEVGLTELLTEDRRDTWLPSLLAEMSPEHLSLDWAATQWTEQGRVAYLIAHPTNPGYEHSLMIRLFHRSVVGMGHHEAELLTHGTEDWPTPTLLGKRDVEGNLALIFRCWGKCEWAPPMTDRNDTLALRGQILGCEIPDDLALRYLRSRSRLPERATTINWPMFSGMARTASEVADCARVEAAWPRLTEWLRHRPSQIVLPKMAARRMARGANGGRLICNWTHWKWEPLGFDWPWSERPEHDLRQCLDAAAQVRPVLADCLVEDVLLVAVVASFTDRSETGAFSAMLDLLLPLVNAVERCGLLVGDAREQAS
;
A
#
# COMPACT_ATOMS: atom_id res chain seq x y z
N MET A 1 33.41 -17.01 22.70
CA MET A 1 32.56 -16.74 23.87
C MET A 1 31.76 -15.49 23.57
N MET A 2 30.44 -15.55 23.82
CA MET A 2 29.40 -14.51 23.68
C MET A 2 29.00 -14.09 22.26
N THR A 3 28.02 -14.82 21.73
CA THR A 3 27.11 -14.43 20.64
C THR A 3 26.04 -13.47 21.17
N TYR A 4 25.84 -12.33 20.52
CA TYR A 4 24.68 -11.45 20.72
C TYR A 4 23.67 -11.68 19.58
N GLU A 5 22.49 -12.20 19.92
CA GLU A 5 21.31 -12.27 19.06
C GLU A 5 20.68 -10.87 18.98
N ILE A 6 20.33 -10.43 17.76
CA ILE A 6 19.60 -9.18 17.53
C ILE A 6 18.11 -9.50 17.61
N ASP A 7 17.51 -9.05 18.70
CA ASP A 7 16.07 -9.05 18.97
C ASP A 7 15.36 -8.04 18.05
N VAL A 8 14.32 -8.47 17.36
CA VAL A 8 13.47 -7.60 16.52
C VAL A 8 12.39 -7.00 17.44
N PRO A 9 12.31 -5.67 17.63
CA PRO A 9 11.30 -5.10 18.52
C PRO A 9 9.90 -5.28 17.95
N GLY A 10 9.02 -5.87 18.75
CA GLY A 10 7.60 -6.00 18.47
C GLY A 10 6.88 -4.64 18.44
N ASN A 11 5.73 -4.64 17.77
CA ASN A 11 4.74 -3.56 17.76
C ASN A 11 4.62 -2.88 19.12
N VAL A 12 4.84 -1.56 19.14
CA VAL A 12 4.51 -0.69 20.26
C VAL A 12 2.99 -0.56 20.31
N ALA A 13 2.36 -1.40 21.14
CA ALA A 13 1.00 -1.18 21.59
C ALA A 13 0.96 -0.05 22.64
N THR A 14 -0.10 0.73 22.56
CA THR A 14 -0.62 1.59 23.64
C THR A 14 -0.60 0.85 24.98
N GLY A 15 -0.33 1.57 26.08
CA GLY A 15 -0.05 1.00 27.40
C GLY A 15 -1.25 0.36 28.11
N THR A 16 -1.78 -0.72 27.56
CA THR A 16 -2.68 -1.66 28.23
C THR A 16 -1.81 -2.79 28.79
N GLU A 17 -1.80 -2.99 30.11
CA GLU A 17 -1.13 -4.15 30.70
C GLU A 17 -1.73 -5.44 30.10
N LEU A 18 -0.91 -6.22 29.39
CA LEU A 18 -1.34 -7.47 28.77
C LEU A 18 -1.82 -8.44 29.85
N ILE A 19 -3.07 -8.89 29.77
CA ILE A 19 -3.67 -9.76 30.77
C ILE A 19 -3.24 -11.21 30.54
N ALA A 20 -2.75 -11.85 31.61
CA ALA A 20 -2.28 -13.23 31.57
C ALA A 20 -3.35 -14.20 31.07
N PHE A 21 -2.94 -15.23 30.31
CA PHE A 21 -3.83 -16.22 29.69
C PHE A 21 -4.82 -16.87 30.67
N GLU A 22 -4.35 -17.29 31.85
CA GLU A 22 -5.23 -17.94 32.86
C GLU A 22 -6.30 -16.97 33.40
N THR A 23 -5.98 -15.68 33.55
CA THR A 23 -6.94 -14.65 33.94
C THR A 23 -8.02 -14.47 32.88
N ARG A 24 -7.63 -14.44 31.59
CA ARG A 24 -8.58 -14.33 30.47
C ARG A 24 -9.48 -15.56 30.35
N LEU A 25 -8.91 -16.75 30.57
CA LEU A 25 -9.66 -18.00 30.60
C LEU A 25 -10.69 -18.00 31.74
N ALA A 26 -10.33 -17.47 32.92
CA ALA A 26 -11.26 -17.30 34.04
C ALA A 26 -12.37 -16.29 33.73
N SER A 27 -12.06 -15.16 33.07
CA SER A 27 -13.06 -14.18 32.64
C SER A 27 -14.07 -14.78 31.66
N LEU A 28 -13.60 -15.60 30.71
CA LEU A 28 -14.48 -16.34 29.81
C LEU A 28 -15.38 -17.34 30.56
N LYS A 29 -14.86 -18.04 31.58
CA LYS A 29 -15.67 -18.96 32.40
C LYS A 29 -16.81 -18.21 33.10
N ALA A 30 -16.46 -17.11 33.78
CA ALA A 30 -17.43 -16.29 34.50
C ALA A 30 -18.50 -15.70 33.57
N ALA A 31 -18.11 -15.23 32.39
CA ALA A 31 -19.06 -14.69 31.40
C ALA A 31 -19.97 -15.75 30.77
N LEU A 32 -19.61 -17.03 30.84
CA LEU A 32 -20.36 -18.16 30.29
C LEU A 32 -21.46 -18.66 31.24
N GLU A 33 -21.34 -18.38 32.54
CA GLU A 33 -22.33 -18.75 33.55
C GLU A 33 -23.72 -18.17 33.21
N GLY A 34 -24.75 -19.02 33.21
CA GLY A 34 -26.12 -18.64 32.90
C GLY A 34 -26.45 -18.41 31.42
N LYS A 35 -25.50 -18.59 30.49
CA LYS A 35 -25.74 -18.44 29.04
C LYS A 35 -25.86 -19.77 28.28
N VAL A 36 -25.33 -20.86 28.83
CA VAL A 36 -25.22 -22.14 28.12
C VAL A 36 -26.55 -22.88 28.09
N SER A 37 -26.93 -23.36 26.91
CA SER A 37 -28.12 -24.20 26.73
C SER A 37 -27.81 -25.67 27.05
N VAL A 38 -28.77 -26.34 27.69
CA VAL A 38 -28.71 -27.79 27.91
C VAL A 38 -29.45 -28.48 26.76
N LEU A 39 -28.75 -29.31 25.99
CA LEU A 39 -29.33 -30.10 24.91
C LEU A 39 -30.05 -31.33 25.45
N GLU A 40 -31.15 -31.70 24.81
CA GLU A 40 -31.86 -32.94 25.11
C GLU A 40 -31.10 -34.17 24.57
N ALA A 41 -31.31 -35.31 25.22
CA ALA A 41 -30.84 -36.60 24.71
C ALA A 41 -31.37 -36.83 23.28
N PRO A 42 -30.58 -37.39 22.35
CA PRO A 42 -29.34 -38.15 22.57
C PRO A 42 -28.04 -37.32 22.50
N PHE A 43 -28.10 -35.99 22.47
CA PHE A 43 -26.91 -35.15 22.39
C PHE A 43 -26.26 -34.95 23.77
N PRO A 44 -24.96 -34.63 23.84
CA PRO A 44 -24.33 -34.22 25.09
C PRO A 44 -25.00 -32.97 25.63
N ALA A 45 -25.31 -32.97 26.93
CA ALA A 45 -26.04 -31.90 27.61
C ALA A 45 -25.36 -30.53 27.39
N VAL A 46 -24.04 -30.46 27.56
CA VAL A 46 -23.23 -29.26 27.26
C VAL A 46 -22.04 -29.65 26.41
N THR A 47 -21.74 -28.85 25.37
CA THR A 47 -20.54 -28.98 24.55
C THR A 47 -19.92 -27.60 24.31
N LEU A 48 -18.63 -27.48 24.64
CA LEU A 48 -17.83 -26.27 24.45
C LEU A 48 -16.74 -26.52 23.43
N VAL A 49 -16.48 -25.54 22.58
CA VAL A 49 -15.44 -25.57 21.54
C VAL A 49 -14.60 -24.31 21.69
N PHE A 50 -13.36 -24.47 22.14
CA PHE A 50 -12.38 -23.40 22.14
C PHE A 50 -11.69 -23.28 20.79
N ALA A 51 -11.45 -22.05 20.34
CA ALA A 51 -10.53 -21.73 19.27
C ALA A 51 -9.45 -20.77 19.81
N VAL A 52 -8.19 -21.04 19.46
CA VAL A 52 -7.04 -20.25 19.94
C VAL A 52 -6.05 -19.98 18.80
N SER A 53 -5.52 -18.75 18.75
CA SER A 53 -4.52 -18.31 17.76
C SER A 53 -3.62 -17.21 18.32
N ASP A 54 -2.42 -17.08 17.77
CA ASP A 54 -1.52 -15.94 18.02
C ASP A 54 -1.68 -14.81 16.98
N GLY A 55 -2.65 -14.93 16.06
CA GLY A 55 -2.99 -13.93 15.04
C GLY A 55 -2.12 -13.97 13.79
N THR A 56 -1.06 -14.79 13.76
CA THR A 56 -0.17 -14.99 12.59
C THR A 56 -0.40 -16.32 11.88
N THR A 57 -1.02 -17.27 12.54
CA THR A 57 -1.35 -18.59 11.98
C THR A 57 -2.78 -18.96 12.29
N ARG A 58 -3.37 -19.81 11.43
CA ARG A 58 -4.73 -20.32 11.61
C ARG A 58 -4.97 -20.83 13.04
N ALA A 59 -6.13 -20.51 13.59
CA ALA A 59 -6.59 -20.97 14.88
C ALA A 59 -6.68 -22.50 14.92
N VAL A 60 -6.37 -23.03 16.10
CA VAL A 60 -6.57 -24.45 16.40
C VAL A 60 -7.73 -24.58 17.37
N THR A 61 -8.55 -25.62 17.18
CA THR A 61 -9.73 -25.86 17.99
C THR A 61 -9.54 -27.04 18.94
N ALA A 62 -10.17 -26.96 20.10
CA ALA A 62 -10.26 -28.03 21.09
C ALA A 62 -11.67 -28.01 21.68
N HIS A 63 -12.26 -29.18 21.96
CA HIS A 63 -13.62 -29.26 22.47
C HIS A 63 -13.74 -30.23 23.63
N GLY A 64 -14.80 -30.07 24.41
CA GLY A 64 -15.16 -30.95 25.51
C GLY A 64 -16.67 -30.91 25.76
N SER A 65 -17.22 -32.06 26.12
CA SER A 65 -18.65 -32.22 26.42
C SER A 65 -18.85 -32.81 27.81
N GLY A 66 -19.92 -32.42 28.48
CA GLY A 66 -20.21 -32.79 29.86
C GLY A 66 -21.69 -32.84 30.18
N ALA A 67 -22.03 -33.37 31.35
CA ALA A 67 -23.39 -33.36 31.87
C ALA A 67 -23.85 -31.96 32.29
N ASP A 68 -22.89 -31.08 32.58
CA ASP A 68 -23.07 -29.68 32.97
C ASP A 68 -21.91 -28.83 32.44
N LEU A 69 -21.98 -27.52 32.73
CA LEU A 69 -20.99 -26.53 32.31
C LEU A 69 -19.59 -26.81 32.89
N ASP A 70 -19.49 -27.17 34.17
CA ASP A 70 -18.20 -27.35 34.83
C ASP A 70 -17.45 -28.55 34.26
N VAL A 71 -18.15 -29.68 34.09
CA VAL A 71 -17.56 -30.88 33.49
C VAL A 71 -17.14 -30.62 32.04
N ALA A 72 -17.97 -29.95 31.24
CA ALA A 72 -17.63 -29.61 29.87
C ALA A 72 -16.43 -28.64 29.80
N TRP A 73 -16.36 -27.68 30.71
CA TRP A 73 -15.27 -26.72 30.82
C TRP A 73 -13.93 -27.40 31.15
N ASP A 74 -13.92 -28.30 32.14
CA ASP A 74 -12.71 -29.01 32.54
C ASP A 74 -12.16 -29.87 31.39
N PHE A 75 -13.03 -30.61 30.69
CA PHE A 75 -12.60 -31.38 29.51
C PHE A 75 -12.10 -30.49 28.37
N ALA A 76 -12.82 -29.40 28.06
CA ALA A 76 -12.49 -28.52 26.96
C ALA A 76 -11.19 -27.74 27.22
N THR A 77 -10.96 -27.28 28.44
CA THR A 77 -9.73 -26.55 28.82
C THR A 77 -8.52 -27.47 28.93
N ALA A 78 -8.68 -28.70 29.42
CA ALA A 78 -7.62 -29.71 29.39
C ALA A 78 -7.18 -30.01 27.94
N ALA A 79 -8.14 -30.16 27.03
CA ALA A 79 -7.88 -30.35 25.60
C ALA A 79 -7.19 -29.12 24.98
N LEU A 80 -7.66 -27.92 25.30
CA LEU A 80 -7.08 -26.65 24.84
C LEU A 80 -5.61 -26.53 25.27
N LYS A 81 -5.30 -26.70 26.56
CA LYS A 81 -3.94 -26.59 27.10
C LYS A 81 -3.00 -27.60 26.43
N LYS A 82 -3.46 -28.83 26.18
CA LYS A 82 -2.69 -29.84 25.45
C LYS A 82 -2.37 -29.42 24.01
N VAL A 83 -3.34 -28.85 23.30
CA VAL A 83 -3.15 -28.38 21.91
C VAL A 83 -2.23 -27.17 21.85
N MET A 84 -2.41 -26.19 22.77
CA MET A 84 -1.54 -25.02 22.87
C MET A 84 -0.09 -25.41 23.16
N ALA A 85 0.14 -26.32 24.11
CA ALA A 85 1.48 -26.83 24.41
C ALA A 85 2.13 -27.52 23.20
N ARG A 86 1.38 -28.39 22.50
CA ARG A 86 1.85 -29.08 21.29
C ARG A 86 2.22 -28.11 20.16
N ARG A 87 1.48 -27.00 20.04
CA ARG A 87 1.64 -26.01 18.97
C ARG A 87 2.49 -24.79 19.37
N LYS A 88 2.93 -24.72 20.64
CA LYS A 88 3.68 -23.61 21.24
C LYS A 88 2.96 -22.25 21.11
N LEU A 89 1.64 -22.25 21.32
CA LEU A 89 0.82 -21.04 21.20
C LEU A 89 0.78 -20.26 22.51
N ARG A 90 0.82 -18.92 22.43
CA ARG A 90 0.62 -18.02 23.57
C ARG A 90 -0.86 -17.80 23.89
N GLY A 91 -1.72 -17.94 22.87
CA GLY A 91 -3.15 -17.74 22.97
C GLY A 91 -3.54 -16.27 22.99
N ARG A 92 -2.99 -15.48 22.05
CA ARG A 92 -3.36 -14.06 21.87
C ARG A 92 -4.87 -13.88 21.74
N PHE A 93 -5.48 -14.62 20.81
CA PHE A 93 -6.91 -14.62 20.56
C PHE A 93 -7.53 -15.90 21.10
N LEU A 94 -8.51 -15.74 21.98
CA LEU A 94 -9.22 -16.84 22.62
C LEU A 94 -10.72 -16.71 22.37
N ARG A 95 -11.32 -17.77 21.83
CA ARG A 95 -12.75 -17.86 21.57
C ARG A 95 -13.30 -19.13 22.18
N VAL A 96 -14.51 -19.07 22.75
CA VAL A 96 -15.27 -20.24 23.19
C VAL A 96 -16.66 -20.19 22.57
N ASP A 97 -17.05 -21.26 21.89
CA ASP A 97 -18.39 -21.46 21.35
C ASP A 97 -19.10 -22.59 22.13
N TRP A 98 -20.41 -22.46 22.35
CA TRP A 98 -21.26 -23.55 22.85
C TRP A 98 -22.36 -23.86 21.84
N VAL A 99 -22.82 -25.11 21.86
CA VAL A 99 -23.93 -25.56 21.01
C VAL A 99 -25.26 -25.17 21.67
N GLU A 100 -26.04 -24.32 21.00
CA GLU A 100 -27.38 -23.92 21.46
C GLU A 100 -28.44 -24.91 20.99
N LYS A 101 -28.30 -25.42 19.77
CA LYS A 101 -29.23 -26.37 19.15
C LYS A 101 -28.50 -27.34 18.25
N ALA A 102 -28.98 -28.57 18.21
CA ALA A 102 -28.53 -29.60 17.28
C ALA A 102 -29.72 -30.27 16.60
N GLU A 103 -29.65 -30.41 15.29
CA GLU A 103 -30.67 -31.10 14.50
C GLU A 103 -30.02 -32.26 13.74
N THR A 104 -30.56 -33.47 13.91
CA THR A 104 -30.15 -34.64 13.10
C THR A 104 -30.87 -34.62 11.76
N CYS A 105 -30.12 -34.75 10.67
CA CYS A 105 -30.67 -34.98 9.34
C CYS A 105 -29.81 -35.98 8.56
N THR A 106 -30.26 -36.35 7.36
CA THR A 106 -29.46 -37.15 6.44
C THR A 106 -28.61 -36.27 5.54
N TRP A 107 -27.50 -36.80 5.00
CA TRP A 107 -26.70 -36.07 4.02
C TRP A 107 -27.50 -35.63 2.79
N ASP A 108 -28.47 -36.42 2.33
CA ASP A 108 -29.34 -36.03 1.21
C ASP A 108 -30.24 -34.84 1.56
N LEU A 109 -30.84 -34.85 2.76
CA LEU A 109 -31.63 -33.71 3.22
C LEU A 109 -30.77 -32.46 3.40
N LEU A 110 -29.55 -32.60 3.91
CA LEU A 110 -28.61 -31.49 4.02
C LEU A 110 -28.22 -30.95 2.63
N ARG A 111 -27.89 -31.81 1.65
CA ARG A 111 -27.61 -31.39 0.27
C ARG A 111 -28.79 -30.64 -0.34
N GLN A 112 -30.02 -31.08 -0.09
CA GLN A 112 -31.23 -30.39 -0.55
C GLN A 112 -31.31 -28.99 0.07
N ARG A 113 -31.19 -28.87 1.40
CA ARG A 113 -31.24 -27.58 2.10
C ARG A 113 -30.13 -26.63 1.65
N LEU A 114 -28.92 -27.12 1.39
CA LEU A 114 -27.80 -26.28 0.93
C LEU A 114 -28.04 -25.64 -0.45
N ARG A 115 -28.86 -26.26 -1.32
CA ARG A 115 -29.24 -25.68 -2.62
C ARG A 115 -30.09 -24.41 -2.51
N GLU A 116 -30.82 -24.27 -1.40
CA GLU A 116 -31.66 -23.10 -1.11
C GLU A 116 -30.85 -21.98 -0.44
N VAL A 117 -29.62 -22.27 0.01
CA VAL A 117 -28.75 -21.33 0.70
C VAL A 117 -27.73 -20.74 -0.28
N LYS A 118 -27.68 -19.41 -0.37
CA LYS A 118 -26.68 -18.70 -1.19
C LYS A 118 -25.25 -19.15 -0.85
N ARG A 119 -24.38 -19.25 -1.86
CA ARG A 119 -22.97 -19.65 -1.72
C ARG A 119 -22.27 -18.92 -0.57
N ASN A 120 -21.68 -19.67 0.36
CA ASN A 120 -20.99 -19.21 1.57
C ASN A 120 -21.87 -18.55 2.65
N TYR A 121 -23.20 -18.70 2.57
CA TYR A 121 -24.15 -18.18 3.57
C TYR A 121 -24.75 -19.26 4.49
N CYS A 122 -24.24 -20.51 4.44
CA CYS A 122 -24.57 -21.50 5.46
C CYS A 122 -23.86 -21.14 6.77
N ARG A 123 -24.62 -20.68 7.77
CA ARG A 123 -24.14 -20.19 9.06
C ARG A 123 -24.37 -21.20 10.18
N LYS A 124 -23.96 -22.44 9.95
CA LYS A 124 -24.16 -23.57 10.86
C LYS A 124 -22.87 -24.37 11.04
N GLY A 125 -22.68 -24.91 12.24
CA GLY A 125 -21.69 -25.95 12.48
C GLY A 125 -22.20 -27.31 12.00
N ILE A 126 -21.30 -28.28 11.86
CA ILE A 126 -21.63 -29.66 11.48
C ILE A 126 -20.89 -30.64 12.40
N ALA A 127 -21.62 -31.57 13.01
CA ALA A 127 -21.06 -32.73 13.68
C ALA A 127 -21.33 -34.03 12.91
N LEU A 128 -20.35 -34.94 12.93
CA LEU A 128 -20.36 -36.21 12.20
C LEU A 128 -20.86 -37.39 13.05
N ASP A 129 -21.13 -37.15 14.33
CA ASP A 129 -21.63 -38.14 15.27
C ASP A 129 -22.44 -37.48 16.39
N ARG A 130 -23.37 -38.24 16.98
CA ARG A 130 -24.28 -37.77 18.02
C ARG A 130 -23.57 -37.33 19.30
N GLY A 131 -22.38 -37.88 19.57
CA GLY A 131 -21.58 -37.52 20.74
C GLY A 131 -20.71 -36.28 20.55
N PHE A 132 -20.78 -35.65 19.37
CA PHE A 132 -19.96 -34.50 18.98
C PHE A 132 -18.44 -34.72 19.11
N SER A 133 -17.98 -35.97 19.03
CA SER A 133 -16.55 -36.28 19.05
C SER A 133 -15.83 -35.73 17.81
N ARG A 134 -16.54 -35.58 16.70
CA ARG A 134 -16.07 -34.93 15.48
C ARG A 134 -17.05 -33.85 15.02
N LEU A 135 -16.72 -32.59 15.31
CA LEU A 135 -17.49 -31.41 14.92
C LEU A 135 -16.65 -30.34 14.21
N PHE A 136 -17.31 -29.46 13.45
CA PHE A 136 -16.71 -28.29 12.81
C PHE A 136 -17.61 -27.08 13.06
N LEU A 137 -17.00 -25.97 13.49
CA LEU A 137 -17.68 -24.68 13.58
C LEU A 137 -17.94 -24.11 12.18
N GLU A 138 -18.93 -23.21 12.01
CA GLU A 138 -19.18 -22.53 10.73
C GLU A 138 -17.88 -21.89 10.18
N MET A 139 -17.04 -21.30 11.04
CA MET A 139 -15.84 -20.58 10.60
C MET A 139 -14.79 -21.55 10.04
N GLU A 140 -14.66 -22.74 10.62
CA GLU A 140 -13.80 -23.81 10.09
C GLU A 140 -14.32 -24.30 8.73
N ILE A 141 -15.64 -24.46 8.60
CA ILE A 141 -16.32 -24.85 7.36
C ILE A 141 -16.07 -23.82 6.25
N ASN A 142 -16.23 -22.54 6.56
CA ASN A 142 -16.05 -21.43 5.62
C ASN A 142 -14.57 -21.27 5.22
N ALA A 143 -13.65 -21.23 6.20
CA ALA A 143 -12.22 -21.01 5.95
C ALA A 143 -11.55 -22.17 5.20
N GLN A 144 -12.15 -23.37 5.24
CA GLN A 144 -11.68 -24.54 4.50
C GLN A 144 -12.52 -24.85 3.25
N ALA A 145 -13.47 -23.97 2.91
CA ALA A 145 -14.32 -24.10 1.74
C ALA A 145 -15.04 -25.47 1.67
N MET A 146 -15.48 -25.99 2.82
CA MET A 146 -16.11 -27.31 2.94
C MET A 146 -17.52 -27.35 2.33
N LEU A 147 -18.19 -26.20 2.19
CA LEU A 147 -19.51 -26.04 1.55
C LEU A 147 -19.47 -25.19 0.26
N TYR A 148 -18.35 -25.26 -0.49
CA TYR A 148 -18.10 -24.45 -1.69
C TYR A 148 -17.97 -25.28 -2.97
N GLY A 149 -18.80 -24.96 -3.98
CA GLY A 149 -18.84 -25.61 -5.30
C GLY A 149 -18.18 -24.84 -6.44
N GLY A 150 -17.47 -23.74 -6.17
CA GLY A 150 -16.87 -22.88 -7.21
C GLY A 150 -17.59 -21.55 -7.46
N ASN A 151 -16.94 -20.65 -8.20
CA ASN A 151 -17.44 -19.29 -8.46
C ASN A 151 -18.63 -19.23 -9.44
N GLN A 152 -18.85 -20.31 -10.21
CA GLN A 152 -20.00 -20.44 -11.11
C GLN A 152 -21.27 -20.98 -10.42
N VAL A 153 -21.14 -21.56 -9.21
CA VAL A 153 -22.28 -22.15 -8.49
C VAL A 153 -22.84 -21.14 -7.48
N SER A 154 -24.08 -20.71 -7.63
CA SER A 154 -24.65 -19.61 -6.83
C SER A 154 -25.08 -19.98 -5.39
N HIS A 155 -25.13 -21.28 -5.07
CA HIS A 155 -25.59 -21.84 -3.79
C HIS A 155 -24.49 -22.63 -3.06
N CYS A 156 -24.74 -23.03 -1.80
CA CYS A 156 -23.82 -23.86 -1.03
C CYS A 156 -23.78 -25.30 -1.57
N VAL A 157 -22.59 -25.88 -1.64
CA VAL A 157 -22.40 -27.25 -2.14
C VAL A 157 -21.44 -27.99 -1.24
N LEU A 158 -21.84 -29.16 -0.75
CA LEU A 158 -20.94 -30.03 0.01
C LEU A 158 -19.73 -30.40 -0.85
N ASN A 159 -18.55 -29.98 -0.40
CA ASN A 159 -17.28 -30.31 -1.03
C ASN A 159 -16.62 -31.43 -0.23
N GLU A 160 -16.97 -32.68 -0.58
CA GLU A 160 -16.56 -33.88 0.16
C GLU A 160 -15.03 -33.98 0.29
N LYS A 161 -14.29 -33.66 -0.77
CA LYS A 161 -12.81 -33.62 -0.75
C LYS A 161 -12.28 -32.63 0.30
N ASN A 162 -12.77 -31.39 0.31
CA ASN A 162 -12.32 -30.40 1.29
C ASN A 162 -12.72 -30.80 2.71
N PHE A 163 -13.89 -31.43 2.87
CA PHE A 163 -14.40 -31.91 4.13
C PHE A 163 -13.52 -33.05 4.70
N GLU A 164 -13.11 -34.01 3.87
CA GLU A 164 -12.18 -35.07 4.26
C GLU A 164 -10.80 -34.52 4.62
N LEU A 165 -10.27 -33.60 3.81
CA LEU A 165 -8.98 -32.95 4.10
C LEU A 165 -9.03 -32.21 5.45
N ALA A 166 -10.11 -31.47 5.71
CA ALA A 166 -10.33 -30.80 6.98
C ALA A 166 -10.43 -31.78 8.16
N ALA A 167 -11.13 -32.91 7.97
CA ALA A 167 -11.25 -33.95 8.99
C ALA A 167 -9.92 -34.62 9.31
N GLN A 168 -9.10 -34.92 8.30
CA GLN A 168 -7.77 -35.48 8.51
C GLN A 168 -6.83 -34.48 9.20
N GLN A 169 -6.90 -33.21 8.84
CA GLN A 169 -6.10 -32.16 9.48
C GLN A 169 -6.47 -31.96 10.95
N LYS A 170 -7.76 -32.02 11.29
CA LYS A 170 -8.27 -31.78 12.64
C LYS A 170 -8.16 -33.01 13.56
N TYR A 171 -8.53 -34.19 13.08
CA TYR A 171 -8.66 -35.41 13.88
C TYR A 171 -7.55 -36.44 13.65
N GLY A 172 -6.71 -36.24 12.64
CA GLY A 172 -5.55 -37.09 12.35
C GLY A 172 -5.62 -37.76 10.98
N MET A 173 -4.44 -38.04 10.41
CA MET A 173 -4.29 -38.72 9.12
C MET A 173 -5.02 -40.07 9.13
N GLY A 174 -5.79 -40.34 8.08
CA GLY A 174 -6.62 -41.55 7.95
C GLY A 174 -8.06 -41.40 8.45
N THR A 175 -8.44 -40.25 9.02
CA THR A 175 -9.85 -39.96 9.32
C THR A 175 -10.67 -39.92 8.03
N THR A 176 -11.75 -40.70 7.96
CA THR A 176 -12.72 -40.70 6.86
C THR A 176 -14.09 -40.22 7.31
N VAL A 177 -14.87 -39.71 6.36
CA VAL A 177 -16.24 -39.23 6.57
C VAL A 177 -17.17 -40.01 5.64
N ASP A 178 -18.28 -40.51 6.18
CA ASP A 178 -19.27 -41.25 5.41
C ASP A 178 -20.34 -40.30 4.87
N PHE A 179 -20.28 -39.99 3.58
CA PHE A 179 -21.22 -39.09 2.89
C PHE A 179 -22.39 -39.81 2.21
N ARG A 180 -22.64 -41.10 2.53
CA ARG A 180 -23.80 -41.82 2.00
C ARG A 180 -25.07 -41.04 2.26
N GLY A 181 -25.96 -41.00 1.28
CA GLY A 181 -27.15 -40.14 1.29
C GLY A 181 -28.07 -40.31 2.51
N ASN A 182 -28.21 -41.55 2.99
CA ASN A 182 -28.96 -41.90 4.20
C ASN A 182 -28.14 -41.86 5.50
N GLY A 183 -26.85 -41.55 5.44
CA GLY A 183 -26.00 -41.39 6.62
C GLY A 183 -26.43 -40.19 7.44
N GLU A 184 -26.37 -40.32 8.77
CA GLU A 184 -26.72 -39.24 9.69
C GLU A 184 -25.63 -38.17 9.74
N VAL A 185 -26.06 -36.92 9.83
CA VAL A 185 -25.24 -35.73 10.07
C VAL A 185 -26.01 -34.78 10.98
N HIS A 186 -25.30 -34.03 11.82
CA HIS A 186 -25.92 -33.15 12.81
C HIS A 186 -25.57 -31.70 12.52
N VAL A 187 -26.57 -30.85 12.28
CA VAL A 187 -26.41 -29.42 12.02
C VAL A 187 -26.51 -28.67 13.33
N LEU A 188 -25.53 -27.80 13.59
CA LEU A 188 -25.37 -27.12 14.88
C LEU A 188 -25.63 -25.62 14.76
N GLU A 189 -26.39 -25.07 15.72
CA GLU A 189 -26.43 -23.65 16.03
C GLU A 189 -25.51 -23.39 17.22
N THR A 190 -24.68 -22.36 17.12
CA THR A 190 -23.71 -22.02 18.16
C THR A 190 -23.80 -20.55 18.52
N ALA A 191 -23.52 -20.25 19.78
CA ALA A 191 -23.21 -18.91 20.27
C ALA A 191 -21.81 -18.94 20.91
N GLY A 192 -21.20 -17.78 21.10
CA GLY A 192 -19.82 -17.74 21.57
C GLY A 192 -19.42 -16.44 22.25
N LEU A 193 -18.26 -16.50 22.90
CA LEU A 193 -17.56 -15.40 23.53
C LEU A 193 -16.14 -15.31 22.96
N PHE A 194 -15.60 -14.11 22.92
CA PHE A 194 -14.25 -13.84 22.43
C PHE A 194 -13.49 -12.92 23.38
N CYS A 195 -12.19 -13.15 23.55
CA CYS A 195 -11.32 -12.35 24.39
C CYS A 195 -9.92 -12.22 23.77
N GLU A 196 -9.41 -10.98 23.75
CA GLU A 196 -8.07 -10.63 23.24
C GLU A 196 -7.09 -10.43 24.40
N GLU A 197 -5.93 -9.80 24.17
CA GLU A 197 -4.90 -9.59 25.20
C GLU A 197 -5.26 -8.47 26.19
N ASP A 198 -6.25 -7.65 25.87
CA ASP A 198 -6.82 -6.61 26.73
C ASP A 198 -7.66 -7.17 27.88
N GLY A 199 -8.05 -8.45 27.79
CA GLY A 199 -8.89 -9.13 28.79
C GLY A 199 -10.38 -8.79 28.70
N ILE A 200 -10.82 -8.00 27.71
CA ILE A 200 -12.23 -7.68 27.50
C ILE A 200 -12.92 -8.89 26.86
N VAL A 201 -14.08 -9.28 27.42
CA VAL A 201 -14.89 -10.39 26.89
C VAL A 201 -16.01 -9.83 26.02
N HIS A 202 -15.96 -10.13 24.72
CA HIS A 202 -16.97 -9.78 23.74
C HIS A 202 -17.97 -10.92 23.54
N GLU A 203 -19.25 -10.62 23.69
CA GLU A 203 -20.31 -11.56 23.31
C GLU A 203 -20.50 -11.57 21.79
N LEU A 204 -20.60 -12.76 21.20
CA LEU A 204 -20.82 -12.93 19.76
C LEU A 204 -22.31 -13.11 19.46
N TYR A 205 -22.78 -12.63 18.31
CA TYR A 205 -24.12 -12.99 17.84
C TYR A 205 -24.18 -14.50 17.59
N GLY A 206 -25.23 -15.14 18.13
CA GLY A 206 -25.60 -16.50 17.81
C GLY A 206 -26.18 -16.64 16.40
N ASN A 207 -27.08 -17.59 16.20
CA ASN A 207 -27.65 -17.88 14.88
C ASN A 207 -28.32 -16.65 14.21
N GLY A 208 -28.10 -16.47 12.90
CA GLY A 208 -28.68 -15.39 12.11
C GLY A 208 -27.69 -14.65 11.20
N ARG A 209 -28.10 -13.52 10.61
CA ARG A 209 -27.29 -12.78 9.61
C ARG A 209 -25.98 -12.22 10.17
N ASN A 210 -25.88 -12.04 11.49
CA ASN A 210 -24.70 -11.53 12.19
C ASN A 210 -23.87 -12.64 12.85
N ALA A 211 -24.18 -13.93 12.65
CA ALA A 211 -23.55 -15.01 13.40
C ALA A 211 -22.01 -14.95 13.40
N GLY A 212 -21.42 -15.14 14.59
CA GLY A 212 -19.99 -15.35 14.79
C GLY A 212 -19.12 -14.09 14.85
N ARG A 213 -19.68 -12.87 14.77
CA ARG A 213 -18.99 -11.60 15.08
C ARG A 213 -19.46 -11.03 16.42
N ARG A 214 -18.64 -10.17 17.04
CA ARG A 214 -18.99 -9.45 18.27
C ARG A 214 -20.27 -8.61 18.12
N LYS A 215 -21.06 -8.56 19.20
CA LYS A 215 -22.22 -7.69 19.37
C LYS A 215 -21.76 -6.25 19.57
N ILE A 216 -22.27 -5.35 18.74
CA ILE A 216 -21.96 -3.92 18.76
C ILE A 216 -23.31 -3.21 18.64
N GLU A 217 -23.85 -2.76 19.76
CA GLU A 217 -25.15 -2.08 19.83
C GLU A 217 -25.08 -0.98 20.92
N PRO A 218 -25.03 0.31 20.55
CA PRO A 218 -24.98 0.87 19.18
C PRO A 218 -23.60 0.73 18.49
N LEU A 219 -23.54 1.00 17.19
CA LEU A 219 -22.26 1.32 16.52
C LEU A 219 -21.81 2.70 17.01
N ASP A 220 -20.94 2.72 18.00
CA ASP A 220 -20.36 3.94 18.56
C ASP A 220 -19.16 4.44 17.73
N ASP A 221 -18.76 5.69 18.00
CA ASP A 221 -17.69 6.38 17.28
C ASP A 221 -16.34 5.73 17.48
N GLU A 222 -16.09 5.18 18.67
CA GLU A 222 -14.82 4.54 19.00
C GLU A 222 -14.64 3.27 18.17
N THR A 223 -15.68 2.43 18.11
CA THR A 223 -15.70 1.23 17.28
C THR A 223 -15.64 1.57 15.79
N LEU A 224 -16.36 2.60 15.34
CA LEU A 224 -16.31 3.06 13.95
C LEU A 224 -14.92 3.59 13.58
N ALA A 225 -14.30 4.40 14.44
CA ALA A 225 -12.96 4.92 14.26
C ALA A 225 -11.92 3.80 14.24
N ASP A 226 -12.07 2.79 15.09
CA ASP A 226 -11.20 1.61 15.11
C ASP A 226 -11.28 0.81 13.81
N ILE A 227 -12.48 0.61 13.26
CA ILE A 227 -12.67 -0.04 11.97
C ILE A 227 -12.03 0.80 10.85
N ILE A 228 -12.31 2.11 10.82
CA ILE A 228 -11.75 3.02 9.81
C ILE A 228 -10.22 2.99 9.87
N ARG A 229 -9.64 3.06 11.07
CA ARG A 229 -8.19 3.02 11.31
C ARG A 229 -7.59 1.70 10.83
N ASN A 230 -8.09 0.56 11.31
CA ASN A 230 -7.56 -0.76 10.97
C ASN A 230 -7.63 -1.07 9.46
N SER A 231 -8.72 -0.67 8.80
CA SER A 231 -8.90 -0.82 7.34
C SER A 231 -8.02 0.15 6.54
N SER A 232 -7.82 1.37 7.03
CA SER A 232 -6.88 2.32 6.43
C SER A 232 -5.43 1.84 6.55
N ASP A 233 -5.05 1.26 7.70
CA ASP A 233 -3.74 0.65 7.91
C ASP A 233 -3.51 -0.57 7.00
N PHE A 234 -4.56 -1.35 6.73
CA PHE A 234 -4.51 -2.40 5.71
C PHE A 234 -4.21 -1.84 4.32
N LEU A 235 -4.93 -0.79 3.89
CA LEU A 235 -4.72 -0.15 2.58
C LEU A 235 -3.34 0.51 2.47
N ALA A 236 -2.87 1.16 3.53
CA ALA A 236 -1.54 1.78 3.58
C ALA A 236 -0.42 0.75 3.39
N ARG A 237 -0.60 -0.47 3.94
CA ARG A 237 0.31 -1.61 3.71
C ARG A 237 0.30 -2.15 2.27
N GLN A 238 -0.68 -1.77 1.45
CA GLN A 238 -0.75 -2.14 0.02
C GLN A 238 0.01 -1.17 -0.89
N VAL A 239 0.58 -0.09 -0.33
CA VAL A 239 1.39 0.89 -1.05
C VAL A 239 2.86 0.56 -0.84
N ASP A 240 3.62 0.47 -1.93
CA ASP A 240 5.06 0.21 -1.80
C ASP A 240 5.83 1.39 -1.18
N LYS A 241 7.09 1.16 -0.83
CA LYS A 241 8.00 2.15 -0.21
C LYS A 241 8.27 3.38 -1.11
N GLU A 242 7.87 3.32 -2.38
CA GLU A 242 7.93 4.41 -3.35
C GLU A 242 6.58 5.17 -3.48
N GLY A 243 5.57 4.81 -2.69
CA GLY A 243 4.25 5.45 -2.69
C GLY A 243 3.35 5.00 -3.85
N ARG A 244 3.65 3.87 -4.50
CA ARG A 244 2.92 3.42 -5.71
C ARG A 244 1.79 2.45 -5.35
N PHE A 245 0.60 2.77 -5.86
CA PHE A 245 -0.44 1.80 -6.19
C PHE A 245 -0.22 1.37 -7.64
N VAL A 246 0.03 0.09 -7.90
CA VAL A 246 0.29 -0.40 -9.27
C VAL A 246 -1.03 -0.70 -9.98
N TYR A 247 -1.59 0.31 -10.66
CA TYR A 247 -2.50 0.16 -11.79
C TYR A 247 -1.83 0.86 -12.99
N GLY A 248 -1.31 0.06 -13.94
CA GLY A 248 -0.39 0.51 -14.98
C GLY A 248 -1.01 1.39 -16.09
N TYR A 249 -0.15 2.15 -16.79
CA TYR A 249 -0.51 3.00 -17.95
C TYR A 249 0.60 3.03 -19.01
N HIS A 250 0.20 2.93 -20.28
CA HIS A 250 1.03 3.16 -21.48
C HIS A 250 0.30 4.12 -22.45
N PRO A 251 0.73 5.39 -22.57
CA PRO A 251 0.16 6.32 -23.55
C PRO A 251 1.08 6.52 -24.77
N TYR A 252 0.53 6.31 -25.97
CA TYR A 252 1.14 6.69 -27.25
C TYR A 252 0.04 7.24 -28.17
N TYR A 253 -0.03 8.57 -28.34
CA TYR A 253 -0.56 9.37 -29.47
C TYR A 253 -0.45 10.86 -29.09
N ASP A 254 -0.35 11.75 -30.09
CA ASP A 254 0.08 13.15 -29.89
C ASP A 254 -1.02 14.09 -29.34
N ASP A 255 -2.32 13.72 -29.38
CA ASP A 255 -3.43 14.60 -28.96
C ASP A 255 -4.44 13.99 -27.94
N LYS A 256 -4.49 12.67 -27.74
CA LYS A 256 -5.36 11.97 -26.76
C LYS A 256 -4.66 10.78 -26.10
N ALA A 257 -5.18 10.31 -24.96
CA ALA A 257 -4.69 9.11 -24.27
C ALA A 257 -5.84 8.16 -23.92
N PHE A 258 -5.54 6.86 -23.88
CA PHE A 258 -6.47 5.80 -23.48
C PHE A 258 -5.76 4.79 -22.58
N VAL A 259 -6.49 4.16 -21.66
CA VAL A 259 -6.05 2.93 -20.99
C VAL A 259 -6.28 1.78 -21.94
N VAL A 260 -5.22 1.05 -22.26
CA VAL A 260 -5.31 -0.21 -23.01
C VAL A 260 -5.28 -1.36 -22.00
N ASP A 261 -6.39 -2.07 -21.89
CA ASP A 261 -6.52 -3.28 -21.07
C ASP A 261 -6.02 -4.51 -21.85
N THR A 262 -5.79 -5.60 -21.13
CA THR A 262 -5.52 -6.93 -21.64
C THR A 262 -6.51 -7.32 -22.75
N GLY A 263 -5.99 -7.86 -23.86
CA GLY A 263 -6.79 -8.20 -25.05
C GLY A 263 -7.00 -7.04 -26.03
N ASN A 264 -6.19 -5.97 -25.96
CA ASN A 264 -6.25 -4.81 -26.84
C ASN A 264 -7.63 -4.14 -26.83
N GLU A 265 -8.19 -3.95 -25.64
CA GLU A 265 -9.44 -3.23 -25.44
C GLU A 265 -9.21 -1.91 -24.73
N ILE A 266 -9.92 -0.87 -25.15
CA ILE A 266 -10.05 0.37 -24.39
C ILE A 266 -11.43 0.37 -23.77
N LYS A 267 -11.49 0.36 -22.44
CA LYS A 267 -12.75 0.37 -21.68
C LYS A 267 -13.01 1.77 -21.13
N LEU A 268 -14.25 2.25 -21.28
CA LEU A 268 -14.68 3.55 -20.79
C LEU A 268 -14.40 3.71 -19.28
N GLY A 269 -14.81 2.72 -18.47
CA GLY A 269 -14.58 2.72 -17.03
C GLY A 269 -13.10 2.79 -16.67
N ALA A 270 -12.22 2.10 -17.40
CA ALA A 270 -10.78 2.17 -17.12
C ALA A 270 -10.23 3.61 -17.28
N ASN A 271 -10.64 4.34 -18.33
CA ASN A 271 -10.24 5.74 -18.53
C ASN A 271 -10.78 6.63 -17.40
N ALA A 272 -12.00 6.36 -16.94
CA ALA A 272 -12.62 7.07 -15.83
C ALA A 272 -11.88 6.83 -14.51
N THR A 273 -11.59 5.57 -14.16
CA THR A 273 -10.83 5.20 -12.96
C THR A 273 -9.44 5.86 -12.96
N ALA A 274 -8.79 5.97 -14.12
CA ALA A 274 -7.52 6.70 -14.30
C ALA A 274 -7.59 8.13 -13.78
N ILE A 275 -8.60 8.84 -14.26
CA ILE A 275 -8.83 10.25 -13.96
C ILE A 275 -9.23 10.38 -12.50
N LEU A 276 -10.09 9.51 -11.96
CA LEU A 276 -10.44 9.52 -10.53
C LEU A 276 -9.21 9.36 -9.64
N ALA A 277 -8.32 8.40 -9.94
CA ALA A 277 -7.09 8.20 -9.20
C ALA A 277 -6.16 9.43 -9.29
N MET A 278 -5.94 9.96 -10.49
CA MET A 278 -5.04 11.10 -10.70
C MET A 278 -5.60 12.43 -10.18
N THR A 279 -6.92 12.64 -10.26
CA THR A 279 -7.58 13.82 -9.68
C THR A 279 -7.52 13.76 -8.16
N LYS A 280 -7.76 12.59 -7.55
CA LYS A 280 -7.57 12.44 -6.09
C LYS A 280 -6.11 12.65 -5.69
N TYR A 281 -5.15 12.10 -6.42
CA TYR A 281 -3.72 12.36 -6.19
C TYR A 281 -3.40 13.86 -6.27
N SER A 282 -3.88 14.54 -7.31
CA SER A 282 -3.60 15.96 -7.56
C SER A 282 -4.24 16.84 -6.48
N ALA A 283 -5.47 16.51 -6.05
CA ALA A 283 -6.16 17.20 -4.96
C ALA A 283 -5.44 17.01 -3.62
N VAL A 284 -5.00 15.79 -3.31
CA VAL A 284 -4.35 15.44 -2.04
C VAL A 284 -2.95 16.04 -1.93
N LEU A 285 -2.18 16.00 -3.01
CA LEU A 285 -0.77 16.43 -3.00
C LEU A 285 -0.55 17.84 -3.54
N GLY A 286 -1.62 18.53 -3.96
CA GLY A 286 -1.53 19.86 -4.58
C GLY A 286 -0.62 19.88 -5.80
N SER A 287 -0.59 18.79 -6.58
CA SER A 287 0.39 18.54 -7.63
C SER A 287 -0.27 18.54 -9.01
N ASP A 288 0.33 19.24 -9.97
CA ASP A 288 -0.10 19.27 -11.38
C ASP A 288 0.58 18.19 -12.27
N ARG A 289 1.43 17.34 -11.67
CA ARG A 289 2.20 16.29 -12.34
C ARG A 289 1.44 15.50 -13.41
N PHE A 290 0.16 15.23 -13.16
CA PHE A 290 -0.69 14.44 -14.06
C PHE A 290 -1.67 15.27 -14.89
N ALA A 291 -1.67 16.60 -14.79
CA ALA A 291 -2.64 17.48 -15.44
C ALA A 291 -2.73 17.23 -16.95
N ALA A 292 -1.59 17.19 -17.65
CA ALA A 292 -1.54 16.93 -19.09
C ALA A 292 -2.06 15.51 -19.45
N LEU A 293 -1.82 14.51 -18.60
CA LEU A 293 -2.30 13.15 -18.86
C LEU A 293 -3.80 13.02 -18.58
N MET A 294 -4.30 13.62 -17.49
CA MET A 294 -5.73 13.67 -17.18
C MET A 294 -6.52 14.37 -18.28
N GLU A 295 -6.00 15.48 -18.82
CA GLU A 295 -6.62 16.15 -19.97
C GLU A 295 -6.68 15.23 -21.19
N LYS A 296 -5.57 14.57 -21.55
CA LYS A 296 -5.54 13.63 -22.69
C LYS A 296 -6.49 12.44 -22.51
N LEU A 297 -6.61 11.90 -21.29
CA LEU A 297 -7.56 10.83 -20.98
C LEU A 297 -9.01 11.30 -21.01
N ALA A 298 -9.28 12.54 -20.54
CA ALA A 298 -10.61 13.13 -20.59
C ALA A 298 -11.04 13.39 -22.05
N LEU A 299 -10.12 13.85 -22.91
CA LEU A 299 -10.34 13.90 -24.36
C LEU A 299 -10.59 12.52 -24.97
N GLY A 300 -9.98 11.46 -24.42
CA GLY A 300 -10.29 10.07 -24.73
C GLY A 300 -11.74 9.69 -24.35
N ILE A 301 -12.20 10.05 -23.15
CA ILE A 301 -13.61 9.87 -22.74
C ILE A 301 -14.55 10.65 -23.67
N LEU A 302 -14.23 11.90 -24.03
CA LEU A 302 -15.05 12.67 -24.97
C LEU A 302 -15.09 12.08 -26.37
N HIS A 303 -14.01 11.43 -26.82
CA HIS A 303 -14.00 10.71 -28.08
C HIS A 303 -14.98 9.51 -28.06
N MET A 304 -15.19 8.92 -26.89
CA MET A 304 -16.14 7.82 -26.68
C MET A 304 -17.57 8.33 -26.44
N GLN A 305 -17.78 9.64 -26.29
CA GLN A 305 -19.11 10.25 -26.10
C GLN A 305 -19.76 10.63 -27.44
N ALA A 306 -20.99 10.20 -27.66
CA ALA A 306 -21.81 10.61 -28.79
C ALA A 306 -22.44 12.00 -28.57
N GLN A 307 -22.96 12.60 -29.65
CA GLN A 307 -23.58 13.93 -29.59
C GLN A 307 -24.86 13.97 -28.73
N ASP A 308 -25.58 12.84 -28.63
CA ASP A 308 -26.77 12.70 -27.79
C ASP A 308 -26.43 12.56 -26.30
N GLY A 309 -25.15 12.43 -25.94
CA GLY A 309 -24.67 12.29 -24.57
C GLY A 309 -24.38 10.86 -24.13
N SER A 310 -24.77 9.85 -24.91
CA SER A 310 -24.45 8.43 -24.65
C SER A 310 -22.96 8.14 -24.84
N PHE A 311 -22.45 7.06 -24.23
CA PHE A 311 -21.06 6.65 -24.44
C PHE A 311 -20.94 5.28 -25.13
N THR A 312 -19.84 5.10 -25.85
CA THR A 312 -19.36 3.78 -26.28
C THR A 312 -18.53 3.16 -25.16
N HIS A 313 -18.80 1.92 -24.78
CA HIS A 313 -18.15 1.31 -23.60
C HIS A 313 -16.78 0.72 -23.94
N VAL A 314 -16.60 0.20 -25.15
CA VAL A 314 -15.37 -0.53 -25.51
C VAL A 314 -14.95 -0.24 -26.95
N LEU A 315 -13.70 0.20 -27.11
CA LEU A 315 -13.04 0.29 -28.41
C LEU A 315 -11.98 -0.81 -28.55
N THR A 316 -11.68 -1.20 -29.78
CA THR A 316 -10.49 -1.99 -30.11
C THR A 316 -9.24 -1.11 -30.11
N TRP A 317 -8.11 -1.68 -29.69
CA TRP A 317 -6.79 -1.11 -29.89
C TRP A 317 -6.04 -1.91 -30.95
N PRO A 318 -5.27 -1.28 -31.86
CA PRO A 318 -4.98 0.17 -31.96
C PRO A 318 -5.96 0.98 -32.82
N GLY A 319 -6.91 0.33 -33.50
CA GLY A 319 -7.73 0.99 -34.53
C GLY A 319 -8.86 1.89 -34.01
N LEU A 320 -9.14 1.87 -32.70
CA LEU A 320 -10.23 2.63 -32.04
C LEU A 320 -11.61 2.32 -32.61
N GLU A 321 -11.79 1.19 -33.28
CA GLU A 321 -13.10 0.78 -33.76
C GLU A 321 -14.02 0.44 -32.59
N VAL A 322 -15.32 0.70 -32.74
CA VAL A 322 -16.30 0.33 -31.73
C VAL A 322 -16.34 -1.20 -31.63
N LYS A 323 -15.81 -1.74 -30.53
CA LYS A 323 -15.89 -3.17 -30.22
C LYS A 323 -17.25 -3.51 -29.62
N GLU A 324 -17.68 -2.71 -28.65
CA GLU A 324 -18.92 -2.94 -27.93
C GLU A 324 -19.51 -1.61 -27.47
N LYS A 325 -20.71 -1.28 -27.99
CA LYS A 325 -21.39 -0.03 -27.64
C LYS A 325 -21.74 0.02 -26.16
N PHE A 326 -22.23 -1.08 -25.61
CA PHE A 326 -22.65 -1.17 -24.21
C PHE A 326 -22.19 -2.51 -23.63
N ARG A 327 -21.44 -2.45 -22.52
CA ARG A 327 -20.95 -3.65 -21.81
C ARG A 327 -21.55 -3.80 -20.42
N ILE A 328 -21.50 -2.73 -19.64
CA ILE A 328 -21.98 -2.71 -18.26
C ILE A 328 -22.40 -1.29 -17.89
N VAL A 329 -23.53 -1.19 -17.20
CA VAL A 329 -24.20 0.08 -16.89
C VAL A 329 -23.36 1.08 -16.09
N TYR A 330 -22.40 0.61 -15.30
CA TYR A 330 -21.59 1.44 -14.40
C TYR A 330 -20.61 2.38 -15.11
N TYR A 331 -20.18 2.06 -16.33
CA TYR A 331 -19.12 2.81 -17.00
C TYR A 331 -19.50 4.25 -17.33
N GLU A 332 -20.77 4.51 -17.66
CA GLU A 332 -21.22 5.85 -18.06
C GLU A 332 -21.32 6.78 -16.83
N GLY A 333 -21.83 6.25 -15.72
CA GLY A 333 -21.85 6.97 -14.43
C GLY A 333 -20.44 7.26 -13.92
N GLU A 334 -19.54 6.28 -13.99
CA GLU A 334 -18.13 6.42 -13.60
C GLU A 334 -17.40 7.47 -14.45
N ALA A 335 -17.59 7.44 -15.78
CA ALA A 335 -17.00 8.43 -16.69
C ALA A 335 -17.51 9.84 -16.46
N ALA A 336 -18.82 10.01 -16.26
CA ALA A 336 -19.39 11.31 -15.91
C ALA A 336 -18.84 11.82 -14.57
N PHE A 337 -18.71 10.95 -13.56
CA PHE A 337 -18.14 11.33 -12.27
C PHE A 337 -16.66 11.70 -12.38
N ALA A 338 -15.86 10.96 -13.16
CA ALA A 338 -14.47 11.27 -13.43
C ALA A 338 -14.28 12.66 -14.07
N LEU A 339 -15.13 13.01 -15.05
CA LEU A 339 -15.14 14.34 -15.65
C LEU A 339 -15.57 15.43 -14.65
N MET A 340 -16.52 15.15 -13.76
CA MET A 340 -16.87 16.08 -12.67
C MET A 340 -15.72 16.31 -11.69
N ARG A 341 -14.96 15.26 -11.34
CA ARG A 341 -13.76 15.39 -10.49
C ARG A 341 -12.63 16.14 -11.19
N LEU A 342 -12.47 15.96 -12.49
CA LEU A 342 -11.51 16.77 -13.25
C LEU A 342 -11.97 18.23 -13.32
N TYR A 343 -13.26 18.48 -13.56
CA TYR A 343 -13.84 19.84 -13.52
C TYR A 343 -13.65 20.51 -12.17
N SER A 344 -13.81 19.79 -11.05
CA SER A 344 -13.64 20.38 -9.73
C SER A 344 -12.22 20.92 -9.52
N LEU A 345 -11.22 20.31 -10.16
CA LEU A 345 -9.82 20.75 -10.17
C LEU A 345 -9.51 21.82 -11.22
N THR A 346 -9.93 21.62 -12.47
CA THR A 346 -9.47 22.47 -13.60
C THR A 346 -10.41 23.63 -13.90
N LYS A 347 -11.69 23.54 -13.51
CA LYS A 347 -12.78 24.45 -13.88
C LYS A 347 -12.95 24.63 -15.40
N ASP A 348 -12.52 23.66 -16.19
CA ASP A 348 -12.65 23.68 -17.64
C ASP A 348 -14.06 23.25 -18.09
N ASP A 349 -14.79 24.17 -18.72
CA ASP A 349 -16.19 23.96 -19.09
C ASP A 349 -16.42 22.81 -20.09
N ARG A 350 -15.38 22.34 -20.79
CA ARG A 350 -15.47 21.15 -21.66
C ARG A 350 -15.95 19.93 -20.87
N TRP A 351 -15.49 19.78 -19.62
CA TRP A 351 -15.79 18.61 -18.79
C TRP A 351 -17.20 18.65 -18.25
N ILE A 352 -17.62 19.77 -17.63
CA ILE A 352 -18.99 19.88 -17.11
C ILE A 352 -20.02 19.88 -18.24
N GLY A 353 -19.73 20.52 -19.39
CA GLY A 353 -20.61 20.48 -20.56
C GLY A 353 -20.78 19.07 -21.13
N ALA A 354 -19.76 18.20 -21.02
CA ALA A 354 -19.89 16.79 -21.37
C ALA A 354 -20.75 16.01 -20.38
N VAL A 355 -20.62 16.32 -19.08
CA VAL A 355 -21.48 15.74 -18.04
C VAL A 355 -22.94 16.18 -18.22
N GLU A 356 -23.21 17.43 -18.56
CA GLU A 356 -24.57 17.91 -18.83
C GLU A 356 -25.23 17.20 -20.01
N ARG A 357 -24.47 16.93 -21.09
CA ARG A 357 -24.96 16.09 -22.20
C ARG A 357 -25.26 14.66 -21.74
N ALA A 358 -24.35 14.06 -20.97
CA ALA A 358 -24.55 12.73 -20.42
C ALA A 358 -25.81 12.66 -19.54
N PHE A 359 -26.03 13.65 -18.66
CA PHE A 359 -27.23 13.74 -17.82
C PHE A 359 -28.50 13.99 -18.63
N GLY A 360 -28.43 14.73 -19.75
CA GLY A 360 -29.54 14.84 -20.69
C GLY A 360 -30.02 13.47 -21.17
N HIS A 361 -29.08 12.63 -21.62
CA HIS A 361 -29.33 11.24 -22.01
C HIS A 361 -29.82 10.37 -20.83
N PHE A 362 -29.15 10.45 -19.67
CA PHE A 362 -29.52 9.67 -18.48
C PHE A 362 -30.95 9.96 -18.00
N ILE A 363 -31.36 11.23 -18.03
CA ILE A 363 -32.72 11.63 -17.69
C ILE A 363 -33.71 11.14 -18.73
N GLU A 364 -33.43 11.32 -20.03
CA GLU A 364 -34.31 10.86 -21.12
C GLU A 364 -34.53 9.34 -21.08
N LYS A 365 -33.50 8.57 -20.72
CA LYS A 365 -33.51 7.11 -20.71
C LYS A 365 -33.80 6.49 -19.33
N ASP A 366 -34.17 7.28 -18.33
CA ASP A 366 -34.45 6.83 -16.97
C ASP A 366 -33.33 6.00 -16.30
N TYR A 367 -32.07 6.41 -16.45
CA TYR A 367 -30.91 5.65 -15.92
C TYR A 367 -30.94 5.48 -14.40
N TRP A 368 -31.67 6.33 -13.68
CA TRP A 368 -31.91 6.20 -12.24
C TRP A 368 -32.52 4.85 -11.84
N LYS A 369 -33.19 4.13 -12.76
CA LYS A 369 -33.71 2.76 -12.54
C LYS A 369 -32.62 1.73 -12.28
N HIS A 370 -31.37 2.05 -12.61
CA HIS A 370 -30.22 1.18 -12.35
C HIS A 370 -29.67 1.28 -10.93
N HIS A 371 -30.07 2.30 -10.16
CA HIS A 371 -29.66 2.49 -8.77
C HIS A 371 -28.13 2.49 -8.60
N ASP A 372 -27.44 3.20 -9.50
CA ASP A 372 -25.98 3.21 -9.56
C ASP A 372 -25.39 4.26 -8.60
N HIS A 373 -24.49 3.82 -7.73
CA HIS A 373 -23.71 4.68 -6.85
C HIS A 373 -22.86 5.73 -7.58
N TRP A 374 -22.30 5.43 -8.77
CA TRP A 374 -21.53 6.41 -9.54
C TRP A 374 -22.41 7.55 -10.04
N LEU A 375 -23.66 7.25 -10.43
CA LEU A 375 -24.65 8.27 -10.78
C LEU A 375 -25.01 9.12 -9.56
N SER A 376 -25.14 8.55 -8.36
CA SER A 376 -25.34 9.33 -7.13
C SER A 376 -24.17 10.26 -6.83
N TYR A 377 -22.93 9.76 -6.94
CA TYR A 377 -21.74 10.59 -6.78
C TYR A 377 -21.69 11.74 -7.78
N CYS A 378 -21.89 11.43 -9.06
CA CYS A 378 -21.89 12.42 -10.12
C CYS A 378 -23.02 13.45 -9.94
N THR A 379 -24.22 13.02 -9.56
CA THR A 379 -25.36 13.92 -9.34
C THR A 379 -25.10 14.84 -8.15
N ASN A 380 -24.55 14.32 -7.06
CA ASN A 380 -24.17 15.13 -5.90
C ASN A 380 -23.12 16.20 -6.28
N GLU A 381 -22.10 15.85 -7.07
CA GLU A 381 -21.10 16.82 -7.54
C GLU A 381 -21.69 17.82 -8.55
N LEU A 382 -22.46 17.35 -9.53
CA LEU A 382 -23.06 18.20 -10.57
C LEU A 382 -23.94 19.28 -9.94
N THR A 383 -24.75 18.93 -8.95
CA THR A 383 -25.63 19.86 -8.26
C THR A 383 -24.91 20.92 -7.41
N LEU A 384 -23.60 20.76 -7.12
CA LEU A 384 -22.77 21.84 -6.54
C LEU A 384 -22.57 22.99 -7.54
N TYR A 385 -22.38 22.64 -8.82
CA TYR A 385 -21.99 23.60 -9.88
C TYR A 385 -23.15 24.00 -10.79
N ARG A 386 -24.17 23.16 -10.89
CA ARG A 386 -25.41 23.34 -11.67
C ARG A 386 -26.61 22.95 -10.80
N PRO A 387 -27.07 23.81 -9.89
CA PRO A 387 -28.15 23.50 -8.94
C PRO A 387 -29.54 23.54 -9.61
N GLU A 388 -29.74 22.73 -10.65
CA GLU A 388 -31.00 22.62 -11.38
C GLU A 388 -31.89 21.51 -10.82
N LEU A 389 -33.20 21.79 -10.64
CA LEU A 389 -34.15 20.84 -10.05
C LEU A 389 -34.23 19.49 -10.78
N ARG A 390 -33.97 19.45 -12.09
CA ARG A 390 -33.96 18.18 -12.86
C ARG A 390 -32.88 17.21 -12.40
N TYR A 391 -31.71 17.70 -11.97
CA TYR A 391 -30.62 16.85 -11.49
C TYR A 391 -30.91 16.33 -10.07
N PHE A 392 -31.47 17.18 -9.21
CA PHE A 392 -31.95 16.74 -7.89
C PHE A 392 -33.05 15.68 -8.01
N ARG A 393 -34.02 15.87 -8.91
CA ARG A 393 -35.08 14.89 -9.18
C ARG A 393 -34.48 13.55 -9.63
N PHE A 394 -33.55 13.56 -10.57
CA PHE A 394 -32.84 12.36 -11.02
C PHE A 394 -32.12 11.66 -9.86
N GLY A 395 -31.42 12.40 -9.01
CA GLY A 395 -30.74 11.86 -7.84
C GLY A 395 -31.68 11.23 -6.82
N ILE A 396 -32.85 11.84 -6.57
CA ILE A 396 -33.89 11.28 -5.67
C ILE A 396 -34.44 9.97 -6.26
N GLN A 397 -34.77 9.97 -7.55
CA GLN A 397 -35.25 8.78 -8.26
C GLN A 397 -34.27 7.62 -8.22
N ASN A 398 -32.97 7.90 -8.11
CA ASN A 398 -31.92 6.88 -8.02
C ASN A 398 -31.98 6.07 -6.72
N PHE A 399 -32.66 6.54 -5.66
CA PHE A 399 -32.76 5.81 -4.39
C PHE A 399 -34.18 5.64 -3.83
N GLU A 400 -35.14 6.51 -4.15
CA GLU A 400 -36.46 6.53 -3.49
C GLU A 400 -37.23 5.21 -3.64
N GLY A 401 -37.18 4.58 -4.82
CA GLY A 401 -37.79 3.28 -5.10
C GLY A 401 -36.95 2.08 -4.69
N TYR A 402 -35.77 2.29 -4.11
CA TYR A 402 -34.77 1.26 -3.85
C TYR A 402 -34.53 0.98 -2.36
N LEU A 403 -35.12 1.76 -1.46
CA LEU A 403 -34.89 1.68 -0.01
C LEU A 403 -35.20 0.29 0.57
N ASP A 404 -36.22 -0.41 0.06
CA ASP A 404 -36.57 -1.76 0.51
C ASP A 404 -35.50 -2.78 0.15
N PHE A 405 -34.94 -2.66 -1.05
CA PHE A 405 -33.80 -3.47 -1.44
C PHE A 405 -32.61 -3.16 -0.53
N VAL A 406 -32.33 -1.88 -0.25
CA VAL A 406 -31.26 -1.47 0.65
C VAL A 406 -31.47 -2.00 2.07
N LEU A 407 -32.69 -2.12 2.58
CA LEU A 407 -32.98 -2.70 3.89
C LEU A 407 -32.86 -4.23 3.89
N GLN A 408 -33.40 -4.89 2.87
CA GLN A 408 -33.57 -6.34 2.86
C GLN A 408 -32.34 -7.09 2.32
N ARG A 409 -31.42 -6.39 1.63
CA ARG A 409 -30.27 -6.99 0.96
C ARG A 409 -29.38 -7.78 1.93
N ILE A 410 -29.27 -9.09 1.67
CA ILE A 410 -28.50 -10.06 2.47
C ILE A 410 -26.98 -10.03 2.21
N THR A 411 -26.52 -9.34 1.16
CA THR A 411 -25.09 -9.11 0.95
C THR A 411 -24.73 -7.75 1.51
N THR A 412 -23.49 -7.59 1.96
CA THR A 412 -22.98 -6.31 2.46
C THR A 412 -23.14 -5.20 1.42
N PHE A 413 -22.61 -5.45 0.21
CA PHE A 413 -22.71 -4.58 -0.96
C PHE A 413 -22.35 -3.11 -0.62
N PRO A 414 -21.04 -2.82 -0.42
CA PRO A 414 -20.58 -1.58 0.21
C PRO A 414 -21.03 -0.29 -0.51
N THR A 415 -21.14 -0.37 -1.84
CA THR A 415 -21.59 0.74 -2.70
C THR A 415 -23.00 1.26 -2.38
N LEU A 416 -23.84 0.49 -1.67
CA LEU A 416 -25.14 0.98 -1.22
C LEU A 416 -25.01 2.10 -0.18
N LEU A 417 -24.04 2.02 0.74
CA LEU A 417 -23.84 3.08 1.73
C LEU A 417 -23.32 4.35 1.04
N GLU A 418 -22.40 4.20 0.09
CA GLU A 418 -21.89 5.30 -0.73
C GLU A 418 -23.01 6.03 -1.50
N LEU A 419 -23.89 5.26 -2.16
CA LEU A 419 -25.08 5.77 -2.84
C LEU A 419 -25.94 6.62 -1.90
N MET A 420 -26.16 6.13 -0.68
CA MET A 420 -26.98 6.82 0.32
C MET A 420 -26.28 8.04 0.89
N MET A 421 -24.97 8.00 1.14
CA MET A 421 -24.24 9.17 1.65
C MET A 421 -24.19 10.30 0.62
N ALA A 422 -23.99 9.98 -0.66
CA ALA A 422 -24.11 10.95 -1.74
C ALA A 422 -25.53 11.52 -1.85
N GLY A 423 -26.55 10.65 -1.72
CA GLY A 423 -27.95 11.06 -1.66
C GLY A 423 -28.25 12.01 -0.49
N ARG A 424 -27.76 11.72 0.72
CA ARG A 424 -27.92 12.56 1.92
C ARG A 424 -27.35 13.96 1.70
N LYS A 425 -26.09 14.06 1.24
CA LYS A 425 -25.45 15.36 0.94
C LYS A 425 -26.24 16.18 -0.08
N MET A 426 -26.74 15.52 -1.13
CA MET A 426 -27.59 16.16 -2.13
C MET A 426 -28.94 16.62 -1.55
N LEU A 427 -29.59 15.80 -0.71
CA LEU A 427 -30.85 16.16 -0.03
C LEU A 427 -30.67 17.35 0.92
N ASP A 428 -29.59 17.37 1.69
CA ASP A 428 -29.31 18.47 2.62
C ASP A 428 -29.10 19.80 1.85
N ARG A 429 -28.45 19.74 0.69
CA ARG A 429 -28.35 20.89 -0.23
C ARG A 429 -29.70 21.30 -0.79
N LEU A 430 -30.53 20.34 -1.20
CA LEU A 430 -31.87 20.60 -1.72
C LEU A 430 -32.76 21.29 -0.68
N LYS A 431 -32.68 20.88 0.59
CA LYS A 431 -33.39 21.51 1.71
C LYS A 431 -32.99 22.96 1.94
N ALA A 432 -31.73 23.29 1.68
CA ALA A 432 -31.24 24.67 1.78
C ALA A 432 -31.71 25.57 0.61
N MET A 433 -32.33 25.02 -0.44
CA MET A 433 -32.79 25.77 -1.60
C MET A 433 -34.26 26.21 -1.47
N PRO A 434 -34.59 27.50 -1.72
CA PRO A 434 -35.98 27.98 -1.65
C PRO A 434 -36.96 27.25 -2.60
N LYS A 435 -36.46 26.77 -3.75
CA LYS A 435 -37.26 26.02 -4.74
C LYS A 435 -37.22 24.50 -4.53
N GLY A 436 -36.48 24.01 -3.53
CA GLY A 436 -36.28 22.58 -3.30
C GLY A 436 -37.47 21.87 -2.65
N ALA A 437 -38.35 22.62 -1.98
CA ALA A 437 -39.48 22.09 -1.22
C ALA A 437 -40.40 21.17 -2.04
N GLU A 438 -40.63 21.46 -3.33
CA GLU A 438 -41.50 20.66 -4.20
C GLU A 438 -40.98 19.23 -4.38
N LEU A 439 -39.66 19.04 -4.49
CA LEU A 439 -39.05 17.73 -4.69
C LEU A 439 -38.95 16.90 -3.40
N LEU A 440 -39.11 17.54 -2.24
CA LEU A 440 -39.13 16.86 -0.95
C LEU A 440 -40.53 16.32 -0.60
N VAL A 441 -41.59 16.80 -1.27
CA VAL A 441 -42.96 16.32 -1.04
C VAL A 441 -43.08 14.87 -1.46
N GLY A 442 -43.42 13.99 -0.50
CA GLY A 442 -43.60 12.56 -0.74
C GLY A 442 -42.34 11.71 -0.53
N LEU A 443 -41.20 12.34 -0.25
CA LEU A 443 -39.98 11.61 0.13
C LEU A 443 -40.07 11.12 1.58
N ASP A 444 -39.95 9.81 1.79
CA ASP A 444 -39.90 9.21 3.12
C ASP A 444 -38.48 9.30 3.70
N GLU A 445 -38.14 10.47 4.23
CA GLU A 445 -36.83 10.73 4.81
C GLU A 445 -36.51 9.82 6.01
N ALA A 446 -37.52 9.50 6.82
CA ALA A 446 -37.34 8.62 7.97
C ALA A 446 -36.94 7.21 7.54
N ARG A 447 -37.57 6.68 6.47
CA ARG A 447 -37.19 5.39 5.88
C ARG A 447 -35.81 5.46 5.23
N PHE A 448 -35.46 6.58 4.60
CA PHE A 448 -34.11 6.78 4.07
C PHE A 448 -33.06 6.73 5.19
N ASP A 449 -33.25 7.44 6.30
CA ASP A 449 -32.34 7.40 7.46
C ASP A 449 -32.26 6.01 8.08
N GLN A 450 -33.40 5.34 8.22
CA GLN A 450 -33.44 3.96 8.70
C GLN A 450 -32.61 3.03 7.80
N ALA A 451 -32.77 3.14 6.48
CA ALA A 451 -32.03 2.33 5.51
C ALA A 451 -30.53 2.64 5.56
N LEU A 452 -30.14 3.91 5.72
CA LEU A 452 -28.76 4.37 5.80
C LEU A 452 -28.06 3.80 7.04
N HIS A 453 -28.65 3.98 8.22
CA HIS A 453 -28.09 3.47 9.48
C HIS A 453 -28.08 1.94 9.53
N PHE A 454 -29.15 1.30 9.05
CA PHE A 454 -29.18 -0.16 8.93
C PHE A 454 -28.07 -0.66 8.03
N ARG A 455 -27.86 -0.02 6.86
CA ARG A 455 -26.86 -0.43 5.89
C ARG A 455 -25.45 -0.26 6.45
N ALA A 456 -25.16 0.86 7.12
CA ALA A 456 -23.89 1.10 7.81
C ALA A 456 -23.58 -0.01 8.83
N ALA A 457 -24.53 -0.31 9.73
CA ALA A 457 -24.37 -1.39 10.70
C ALA A 457 -24.25 -2.77 10.03
N TYR A 458 -24.94 -3.00 8.91
CA TYR A 458 -24.89 -4.26 8.18
C TYR A 458 -23.53 -4.49 7.47
N LEU A 459 -22.82 -3.44 7.07
CA LEU A 459 -21.49 -3.56 6.45
C LEU A 459 -20.46 -4.20 7.38
N LEU A 460 -20.64 -4.12 8.71
CA LEU A 460 -19.78 -4.77 9.72
C LEU A 460 -19.70 -6.30 9.56
N ASN A 461 -20.69 -6.90 8.90
CA ASN A 461 -20.71 -8.34 8.56
C ASN A 461 -19.70 -8.71 7.45
N GLY A 462 -19.10 -7.72 6.80
CA GLY A 462 -18.03 -7.89 5.82
C GLY A 462 -16.65 -7.54 6.37
N HIS A 463 -16.49 -7.26 7.66
CA HIS A 463 -15.20 -6.89 8.26
C HIS A 463 -14.48 -8.11 8.84
N PHE A 464 -13.17 -8.21 8.66
CA PHE A 464 -12.31 -9.23 9.26
C PHE A 464 -11.96 -8.87 10.71
N TRP A 465 -12.94 -9.10 11.58
CA TRP A 465 -12.75 -9.07 13.03
C TRP A 465 -11.74 -10.14 13.49
N PRO A 466 -10.98 -9.91 14.57
CA PRO A 466 -10.04 -10.88 15.13
C PRO A 466 -10.65 -12.28 15.31
N GLU A 467 -11.86 -12.36 15.86
CA GLU A 467 -12.61 -13.61 16.10
C GLU A 467 -13.03 -14.36 14.84
N TYR A 468 -12.92 -13.72 13.67
CA TYR A 468 -13.26 -14.30 12.37
C TYR A 468 -12.00 -14.56 11.53
N ALA A 469 -11.09 -13.58 11.49
CA ALA A 469 -9.81 -13.64 10.76
C ALA A 469 -8.93 -14.79 11.24
N MET A 470 -8.94 -15.10 12.55
CA MET A 470 -8.10 -16.14 13.15
C MET A 470 -8.29 -17.53 12.51
N PHE A 471 -9.44 -17.82 11.88
CA PHE A 471 -9.70 -19.12 11.24
C PHE A 471 -9.12 -19.26 9.82
N PHE A 472 -8.64 -18.18 9.21
CA PHE A 472 -8.12 -18.20 7.84
C PHE A 472 -6.62 -18.54 7.80
N ARG A 473 -6.08 -18.83 6.62
CA ARG A 473 -4.70 -19.37 6.47
C ARG A 473 -3.62 -18.38 6.91
N HIS A 474 -3.82 -17.09 6.60
CA HIS A 474 -2.91 -15.98 6.92
C HIS A 474 -3.69 -14.86 7.63
N PRO A 475 -4.04 -15.02 8.92
CA PRO A 475 -4.90 -14.06 9.62
C PRO A 475 -4.31 -12.64 9.69
N ASP A 476 -2.99 -12.52 9.88
CA ASP A 476 -2.23 -11.27 9.94
C ASP A 476 -2.32 -10.43 8.66
N GLN A 477 -2.48 -11.09 7.52
CA GLN A 477 -2.60 -10.43 6.22
C GLN A 477 -3.99 -9.86 5.95
N ILE A 478 -5.02 -10.33 6.65
CA ILE A 478 -6.43 -9.95 6.39
C ILE A 478 -7.09 -9.25 7.58
N LEU A 479 -6.48 -9.32 8.76
CA LEU A 479 -6.99 -8.71 9.99
C LEU A 479 -7.21 -7.20 9.79
N GLY A 480 -8.40 -6.73 10.13
CA GLY A 480 -8.79 -5.33 10.00
C GLY A 480 -9.24 -4.91 8.59
N SER A 481 -9.27 -5.83 7.62
CA SER A 481 -9.76 -5.57 6.25
C SER A 481 -11.26 -5.86 6.09
N PHE A 482 -11.83 -5.55 4.93
CA PHE A 482 -13.15 -6.01 4.49
C PHE A 482 -13.09 -7.14 3.46
N PHE A 483 -14.18 -7.91 3.34
CA PHE A 483 -14.33 -9.04 2.44
C PHE A 483 -15.72 -9.17 1.81
N ILE A 484 -15.75 -9.80 0.63
CA ILE A 484 -17.00 -10.18 -0.06
C ILE A 484 -17.26 -11.68 0.11
N ARG A 485 -18.20 -12.03 1.01
CA ARG A 485 -18.50 -13.42 1.41
C ARG A 485 -18.80 -14.37 0.24
N HIS A 486 -19.69 -13.97 -0.68
CA HIS A 486 -20.09 -14.81 -1.83
C HIS A 486 -19.01 -14.91 -2.92
N HIS A 487 -17.92 -14.16 -2.82
CA HIS A 487 -16.72 -14.31 -3.63
C HIS A 487 -15.62 -15.04 -2.86
N ALA A 488 -15.98 -16.05 -2.08
CA ALA A 488 -15.04 -16.84 -1.27
C ALA A 488 -14.23 -15.99 -0.28
N PHE A 489 -14.89 -15.07 0.42
CA PHE A 489 -14.26 -14.16 1.40
C PHE A 489 -13.10 -13.34 0.80
N ARG A 490 -13.19 -13.05 -0.51
CA ARG A 490 -12.20 -12.26 -1.23
C ARG A 490 -12.00 -10.89 -0.58
N VAL A 491 -10.73 -10.53 -0.41
CA VAL A 491 -10.25 -9.20 -0.10
C VAL A 491 -9.64 -8.61 -1.36
N ARG A 492 -10.10 -7.43 -1.77
CA ARG A 492 -9.46 -6.62 -2.80
C ARG A 492 -9.45 -5.17 -2.37
N ILE A 493 -8.49 -4.42 -2.89
CA ILE A 493 -8.32 -3.00 -2.61
C ILE A 493 -9.56 -2.20 -3.01
N ASP A 494 -10.14 -2.46 -4.18
CA ASP A 494 -11.39 -1.82 -4.64
C ASP A 494 -12.57 -2.14 -3.70
N ASP A 495 -12.72 -3.40 -3.30
CA ASP A 495 -13.76 -3.81 -2.36
C ASP A 495 -13.59 -3.03 -1.03
N VAL A 496 -12.38 -2.97 -0.46
CA VAL A 496 -12.09 -2.29 0.82
C VAL A 496 -12.27 -0.77 0.75
N GLU A 497 -11.92 -0.16 -0.37
CA GLU A 497 -12.09 1.28 -0.61
C GLU A 497 -13.57 1.69 -0.52
N HIS A 498 -14.47 0.96 -1.19
CA HIS A 498 -15.91 1.24 -1.14
C HIS A 498 -16.49 1.14 0.29
N TYR A 499 -16.02 0.20 1.12
CA TYR A 499 -16.44 0.12 2.53
C TYR A 499 -15.98 1.35 3.32
N LEU A 500 -14.70 1.72 3.17
CA LEU A 500 -14.11 2.85 3.88
C LEU A 500 -14.75 4.17 3.47
N SER A 501 -14.89 4.41 2.17
CA SER A 501 -15.51 5.62 1.60
C SER A 501 -16.90 5.88 2.19
N GLY A 502 -17.76 4.86 2.21
CA GLY A 502 -19.10 4.98 2.80
C GLY A 502 -19.10 5.23 4.31
N LEU A 503 -18.23 4.54 5.07
CA LEU A 503 -18.15 4.67 6.53
C LEU A 503 -17.53 6.01 6.97
N VAL A 504 -16.51 6.51 6.25
CA VAL A 504 -15.92 7.83 6.48
C VAL A 504 -16.93 8.92 6.19
N ALA A 505 -17.63 8.85 5.04
CA ALA A 505 -18.66 9.82 4.71
C ALA A 505 -19.77 9.88 5.77
N LEU A 506 -20.14 8.73 6.35
CA LEU A 506 -21.08 8.66 7.46
C LEU A 506 -20.57 9.40 8.71
N SER A 507 -19.29 9.25 9.06
CA SER A 507 -18.68 9.90 10.22
C SER A 507 -18.65 11.43 10.11
N GLU A 508 -18.54 11.97 8.89
CA GLU A 508 -18.49 13.42 8.63
C GLU A 508 -19.87 14.10 8.61
N GLY A 509 -20.95 13.34 8.37
CA GLY A 509 -22.29 13.85 8.04
C GLY A 509 -23.15 14.33 9.22
N GLY A 510 -22.61 14.42 10.45
CA GLY A 510 -23.30 15.03 11.59
C GLY A 510 -24.29 14.11 12.31
N VAL A 511 -23.76 13.18 13.11
CA VAL A 511 -24.39 12.74 14.39
C VAL A 511 -23.37 12.71 15.55
N TRP A 512 -22.06 12.81 15.27
CA TRP A 512 -21.06 12.66 16.33
C TRP A 512 -19.95 13.70 16.22
N THR A 513 -20.07 14.71 17.09
CA THR A 513 -19.10 15.78 17.27
C THR A 513 -17.89 15.31 18.07
N GLU A 514 -16.72 15.64 17.52
CA GLU A 514 -15.43 15.82 18.20
C GLU A 514 -14.95 14.66 19.09
N TYR A 515 -14.08 13.77 18.58
CA TYR A 515 -12.93 13.32 19.38
C TYR A 515 -11.76 12.72 18.58
N ALA A 516 -10.58 13.30 18.83
CA ALA A 516 -9.19 12.83 18.91
C ALA A 516 -8.64 11.54 18.24
N GLY A 517 -9.35 10.78 17.40
CA GLY A 517 -8.80 9.61 16.70
C GLY A 517 -7.91 9.95 15.49
N GLY A 518 -8.11 11.12 14.87
CA GLY A 518 -7.31 11.58 13.73
C GLY A 518 -5.86 11.96 14.07
N VAL A 519 -5.57 12.19 15.35
CA VAL A 519 -4.23 12.60 15.83
C VAL A 519 -3.23 11.43 15.84
N GLU A 520 -3.69 10.19 16.05
CA GLU A 520 -2.83 9.01 15.93
C GLU A 520 -2.61 8.60 14.47
N CYS A 521 -3.62 8.78 13.62
CA CYS A 521 -3.49 8.65 12.16
C CYS A 521 -2.37 9.59 11.63
N LEU A 522 -2.27 10.81 12.18
CA LEU A 522 -1.23 11.80 11.86
C LEU A 522 0.18 11.44 12.35
N ARG A 523 0.34 10.57 13.36
CA ARG A 523 1.68 10.17 13.86
C ARG A 523 2.39 9.19 12.92
N TYR A 524 1.63 8.34 12.24
CA TYR A 524 2.21 7.31 11.39
C TYR A 524 2.58 7.83 9.98
N PHE A 525 1.83 8.81 9.45
CA PHE A 525 2.06 9.37 8.11
C PHE A 525 3.26 10.33 7.97
N VAL A 526 3.96 10.71 9.06
CA VAL A 526 5.03 11.75 8.99
C VAL A 526 6.43 11.22 9.33
N GLY A 527 6.60 9.94 9.66
CA GLY A 527 7.92 9.34 9.92
C GLY A 527 8.59 9.92 11.18
N GLY A 528 8.37 9.30 12.34
CA GLY A 528 9.01 9.73 13.58
C GLY A 528 10.35 9.07 13.82
N GLU A 529 11.46 9.80 13.63
CA GLU A 529 12.59 9.77 14.57
C GLU A 529 12.41 10.91 15.57
N ILE A 530 12.72 10.63 16.85
CA ILE A 530 12.46 11.53 17.97
C ILE A 530 13.78 12.21 18.38
N ASP A 531 13.92 13.51 18.09
CA ASP A 531 14.97 14.36 18.70
C ASP A 531 14.39 15.18 19.87
N ASN A 532 14.63 14.68 21.09
CA ASN A 532 13.96 15.07 22.33
C ASN A 532 14.79 16.00 23.25
N ALA A 533 15.67 16.85 22.73
CA ALA A 533 16.57 17.63 23.60
C ALA A 533 15.93 18.89 24.26
N PRO A 534 15.16 19.76 23.57
CA PRO A 534 14.63 20.98 24.20
C PRO A 534 13.39 20.75 25.08
N VAL A 535 12.65 19.66 24.82
CA VAL A 535 11.34 19.36 25.41
C VAL A 535 11.48 18.74 26.82
N VAL A 536 12.51 17.91 27.02
CA VAL A 536 12.85 17.33 28.33
C VAL A 536 13.17 18.40 29.37
N ILE A 537 13.76 19.53 28.96
CA ILE A 537 14.20 20.61 29.85
C ILE A 537 13.01 21.31 30.54
N VAL A 538 11.89 21.48 29.84
CA VAL A 538 10.68 22.14 30.40
C VAL A 538 9.95 21.21 31.38
N VAL A 539 9.85 19.92 31.07
CA VAL A 539 9.28 18.89 31.97
C VAL A 539 10.11 18.77 33.24
N LEU A 540 11.44 18.73 33.09
CA LEU A 540 12.35 18.59 34.22
C LEU A 540 12.24 19.81 35.15
N ARG A 541 12.15 21.03 34.61
CA ARG A 541 11.96 22.26 35.42
C ARG A 541 10.62 22.30 36.15
N GLY A 542 9.52 21.93 35.49
CA GLY A 542 8.19 21.90 36.12
C GLY A 542 8.10 20.86 37.25
N PHE A 543 8.67 19.68 37.03
CA PHE A 543 8.70 18.61 38.02
C PHE A 543 9.62 18.94 39.21
N ILE A 544 10.77 19.58 38.97
CA ILE A 544 11.68 20.04 40.03
C ILE A 544 11.01 21.08 40.94
N CYS A 545 10.22 22.02 40.39
CA CYS A 545 9.46 22.98 41.19
C CYS A 545 8.41 22.32 42.09
N LEU A 546 7.72 21.29 41.58
CA LEU A 546 6.75 20.50 42.34
C LEU A 546 7.39 19.70 43.48
N VAL A 547 8.57 19.09 43.23
CA VAL A 547 9.35 18.42 44.27
C VAL A 547 9.86 19.42 45.32
N GLY A 548 10.31 20.60 44.89
CA GLY A 548 10.75 21.67 45.79
C GLY A 548 9.64 22.18 46.72
N TRP A 549 8.40 22.28 46.21
CA TRP A 549 7.23 22.63 47.03
C TRP A 549 6.92 21.56 48.10
N VAL A 550 6.99 20.27 47.74
CA VAL A 550 6.79 19.16 48.70
C VAL A 550 7.87 19.15 49.78
N ILE A 551 9.14 19.43 49.43
CA ILE A 551 10.23 19.54 50.40
C ILE A 551 10.02 20.75 51.33
N HIS A 552 9.51 21.87 50.83
CA HIS A 552 9.20 23.05 51.63
C HIS A 552 8.12 22.78 52.70
N ASP A 553 7.04 22.10 52.31
CA ASP A 553 5.94 21.76 53.22
C ASP A 553 6.32 20.65 54.21
N ALA A 554 7.21 19.73 53.82
CA ALA A 554 7.83 18.75 54.73
C ALA A 554 8.59 19.46 55.85
N TRP A 555 9.38 20.47 55.50
CA TRP A 555 10.20 21.21 56.46
C TRP A 555 9.37 22.04 57.45
N ARG A 556 8.18 22.50 57.05
CA ARG A 556 7.26 23.23 57.93
C ARG A 556 6.34 22.33 58.76
N GLY A 557 6.42 21.01 58.60
CA GLY A 557 5.60 20.05 59.32
C GLY A 557 4.13 20.04 58.90
N THR A 558 3.79 20.66 57.76
CA THR A 558 2.42 20.75 57.22
C THR A 558 2.17 19.73 56.12
N LEU A 559 3.00 18.69 56.03
CA LEU A 559 2.92 17.73 54.93
C LEU A 559 1.58 16.97 54.94
N PRO A 560 0.82 17.00 53.84
CA PRO A 560 -0.36 16.16 53.69
C PRO A 560 0.00 14.67 53.77
N SER A 561 -1.01 13.81 53.93
CA SER A 561 -0.80 12.36 53.98
C SER A 561 -0.01 11.86 52.76
N PHE A 562 0.83 10.84 52.94
CA PHE A 562 1.67 10.29 51.87
C PHE A 562 0.87 9.97 50.60
N GLY A 563 -0.34 9.40 50.75
CA GLY A 563 -1.24 9.14 49.64
C GLY A 563 -1.61 10.42 48.88
N THR A 564 -1.98 11.49 49.60
CA THR A 564 -2.32 12.79 48.99
C THR A 564 -1.14 13.35 48.20
N VAL A 565 0.07 13.37 48.78
CA VAL A 565 1.27 13.88 48.09
C VAL A 565 1.60 13.02 46.86
N PHE A 566 1.52 11.70 46.98
CA PHE A 566 1.79 10.77 45.89
C PHE A 566 0.80 10.95 44.73
N PHE A 567 -0.51 10.96 45.03
CA PHE A 567 -1.54 11.15 44.00
C PHE A 567 -1.48 12.54 43.38
N THR A 568 -1.23 13.60 44.15
CA THR A 568 -1.11 14.96 43.60
C THR A 568 0.11 15.11 42.71
N LEU A 569 1.27 14.54 43.07
CA LEU A 569 2.45 14.54 42.21
C LEU A 569 2.25 13.69 40.95
N LEU A 570 1.56 12.55 41.06
CA LEU A 570 1.23 11.68 39.93
C LEU A 570 0.27 12.37 38.96
N LEU A 571 -0.81 12.97 39.48
CA LEU A 571 -1.78 13.73 38.69
C LEU A 571 -1.13 14.97 38.07
N ALA A 572 -0.35 15.74 38.82
CA ALA A 572 0.33 16.92 38.27
C ALA A 572 1.31 16.55 37.15
N ARG A 573 2.05 15.45 37.30
CA ARG A 573 2.91 14.89 36.24
C ARG A 573 2.08 14.50 35.01
N GLN A 574 0.98 13.77 35.21
CA GLN A 574 0.11 13.34 34.11
C GLN A 574 -0.55 14.51 33.38
N THR A 575 -0.98 15.53 34.13
CA THR A 575 -1.58 16.76 33.60
C THR A 575 -0.56 17.60 32.82
N LEU A 576 0.69 17.72 33.30
CA LEU A 576 1.76 18.41 32.58
C LEU A 576 2.13 17.68 31.28
N ILE A 577 2.17 16.36 31.28
CA ILE A 577 2.40 15.53 30.08
C ILE A 577 1.24 15.70 29.08
N PHE A 578 -0.01 15.69 29.57
CA PHE A 578 -1.19 15.85 28.73
C PHE A 578 -1.32 17.25 28.11
N LEU A 579 -1.08 18.31 28.89
CA LEU A 579 -1.03 19.69 28.40
C LEU A 579 0.10 19.89 27.38
N MET A 580 1.25 19.26 27.60
CA MET A 580 2.39 19.27 26.68
C MET A 580 2.05 18.62 25.34
N MET A 581 1.46 17.42 25.35
CA MET A 581 1.03 16.72 24.14
C MET A 581 -0.06 17.50 23.41
N SER A 582 -1.00 18.10 24.14
CA SER A 582 -2.08 18.89 23.56
C SER A 582 -1.57 20.18 22.91
N ALA A 583 -0.64 20.91 23.54
CA ALA A 583 -0.11 22.16 23.00
C ALA A 583 0.80 21.96 21.77
N SER A 584 1.64 20.92 21.76
CA SER A 584 2.44 20.57 20.58
C SER A 584 1.56 20.10 19.42
N THR A 585 0.49 19.35 19.74
CA THR A 585 -0.48 18.86 18.77
C THR A 585 -1.31 20.02 18.21
N LEU A 586 -1.84 20.92 19.03
CA LEU A 586 -2.56 22.13 18.57
C LEU A 586 -1.66 23.04 17.72
N GLY A 587 -0.40 23.24 18.10
CA GLY A 587 0.54 24.08 17.34
C GLY A 587 0.89 23.50 15.96
N VAL A 588 0.81 22.17 15.78
CA VAL A 588 1.03 21.49 14.49
C VAL A 588 -0.25 21.39 13.68
N LEU A 589 -1.39 21.09 14.32
CA LEU A 589 -2.73 21.09 13.71
C LEU A 589 -3.09 22.48 13.17
N TRP A 590 -2.84 23.54 13.94
CA TRP A 590 -3.10 24.91 13.51
C TRP A 590 -2.26 25.30 12.28
N ARG A 591 -1.02 24.81 12.19
CA ARG A 591 -0.13 25.05 11.04
C ARG A 591 -0.50 24.27 9.78
N ARG A 592 -1.38 23.25 9.86
CA ARG A 592 -1.66 22.32 8.74
C ARG A 592 -3.14 22.01 8.52
N ARG A 593 -4.03 22.75 9.18
CA ARG A 593 -5.49 22.64 9.13
C ARG A 593 -6.05 22.53 7.71
N GLU A 594 -5.54 23.34 6.79
CA GLU A 594 -6.07 23.43 5.42
C GLU A 594 -5.82 22.17 4.57
N ARG A 595 -4.73 21.42 4.85
CA ARG A 595 -4.42 20.17 4.13
C ARG A 595 -5.22 18.98 4.64
N VAL A 596 -5.57 18.99 5.92
CA VAL A 596 -6.43 17.97 6.55
C VAL A 596 -7.87 18.15 6.08
N GLU A 597 -8.34 19.39 5.97
CA GLU A 597 -9.67 19.69 5.43
C GLU A 597 -9.81 19.25 3.95
N ALA A 598 -8.76 19.37 3.12
CA ALA A 598 -8.77 18.98 1.70
C ALA A 598 -8.74 17.45 1.42
N LEU A 599 -8.24 16.65 2.37
CA LEU A 599 -8.09 15.20 2.19
C LEU A 599 -9.39 14.44 2.44
N PHE A 600 -10.18 14.93 3.40
CA PHE A 600 -11.34 14.27 3.97
C PHE A 600 -12.66 14.98 3.59
N VAL A 601 -12.69 16.33 3.49
CA VAL A 601 -13.93 17.06 3.18
C VAL A 601 -14.00 17.42 1.69
N ALA A 602 -14.83 16.69 0.93
CA ALA A 602 -15.01 16.87 -0.52
C ALA A 602 -15.50 18.27 -0.96
N ASP A 603 -16.08 19.06 -0.03
CA ASP A 603 -16.77 20.33 -0.32
C ASP A 603 -15.98 21.60 0.06
N ARG A 604 -14.73 21.48 0.54
CA ARG A 604 -13.87 22.66 0.78
C ARG A 604 -12.75 22.75 -0.27
N PRO A 605 -12.78 23.70 -1.21
CA PRO A 605 -11.65 23.95 -2.08
C PRO A 605 -10.47 24.42 -1.23
N PHE A 606 -9.32 23.74 -1.37
CA PHE A 606 -8.06 24.18 -0.78
C PHE A 606 -7.71 25.56 -1.36
N MET A 607 -7.96 26.60 -0.59
CA MET A 607 -7.51 27.95 -0.91
C MET A 607 -6.05 28.04 -0.51
N THR A 608 -5.16 27.58 -1.38
CA THR A 608 -3.74 27.91 -1.24
C THR A 608 -3.63 29.42 -1.29
N GLN A 609 -3.27 30.07 -0.17
CA GLN A 609 -2.36 31.19 -0.30
C GLN A 609 -1.24 30.69 -1.20
N SER A 610 -0.95 31.38 -2.31
CA SER A 610 0.24 31.08 -3.10
C SER A 610 1.46 31.38 -2.24
N HIS A 611 1.76 30.52 -1.28
CA HIS A 611 3.12 30.22 -1.01
C HIS A 611 3.61 29.59 -2.30
N GLN A 612 4.26 30.41 -3.14
CA GLN A 612 5.49 29.95 -3.75
C GLN A 612 6.14 29.07 -2.69
N GLU A 613 6.11 27.75 -2.88
CA GLU A 613 6.83 26.86 -1.99
C GLU A 613 8.23 27.44 -1.98
N VAL A 614 8.64 27.91 -0.81
CA VAL A 614 9.90 28.59 -0.66
C VAL A 614 10.96 27.50 -0.84
N GLY A 615 11.32 27.30 -2.10
CA GLY A 615 12.23 26.26 -2.55
C GLY A 615 13.66 26.62 -2.20
N LEU A 616 14.60 25.88 -2.79
CA LEU A 616 16.01 26.26 -2.78
C LEU A 616 16.20 27.73 -3.19
N THR A 617 15.34 28.24 -4.07
CA THR A 617 15.34 29.61 -4.58
C THR A 617 15.41 30.71 -3.51
N GLU A 618 14.80 30.57 -2.33
CA GLU A 618 14.99 31.55 -1.23
C GLU A 618 16.36 31.40 -0.57
N LEU A 619 16.86 30.19 -0.33
CA LEU A 619 18.23 30.00 0.16
C LEU A 619 19.29 30.51 -0.82
N LEU A 620 18.91 30.65 -2.09
CA LEU A 620 19.76 31.15 -3.17
C LEU A 620 19.66 32.67 -3.36
N THR A 621 18.72 33.38 -2.72
CA THR A 621 18.69 34.85 -2.80
C THR A 621 19.91 35.44 -2.10
N GLU A 622 20.37 36.60 -2.58
CA GLU A 622 21.62 37.23 -2.11
C GLU A 622 21.63 37.44 -0.58
N ASP A 623 20.53 37.92 -0.03
CA ASP A 623 20.35 38.17 1.40
C ASP A 623 20.38 36.90 2.26
N ARG A 624 19.81 35.80 1.77
CA ARG A 624 19.73 34.53 2.51
C ARG A 624 20.98 33.70 2.34
N ARG A 625 21.56 33.68 1.15
CA ARG A 625 22.83 33.01 0.88
C ARG A 625 23.94 33.53 1.80
N ASP A 626 23.98 34.84 1.99
CA ASP A 626 25.03 35.50 2.77
C ASP A 626 24.91 35.23 4.29
N THR A 627 23.82 34.60 4.76
CA THR A 627 23.70 34.17 6.16
C THR A 627 24.25 32.77 6.41
N TRP A 628 23.97 31.82 5.53
CA TRP A 628 24.35 30.42 5.74
C TRP A 628 25.67 30.03 5.09
N LEU A 629 26.00 30.59 3.91
CA LEU A 629 27.18 30.18 3.15
C LEU A 629 28.51 30.58 3.82
N PRO A 630 28.68 31.80 4.37
CA PRO A 630 29.92 32.14 5.08
C PRO A 630 30.15 31.27 6.32
N SER A 631 29.08 30.97 7.07
CA SER A 631 29.12 30.07 8.23
C SER A 631 29.56 28.66 7.81
N LEU A 632 28.99 28.15 6.72
CA LEU A 632 29.36 26.85 6.16
C LEU A 632 30.85 26.81 5.75
N LEU A 633 31.37 27.86 5.12
CA LEU A 633 32.75 27.94 4.67
C LEU A 633 33.74 28.16 5.82
N ALA A 634 33.35 28.89 6.85
CA ALA A 634 34.16 29.11 8.05
C ALA A 634 34.41 27.80 8.82
N GLU A 635 33.45 26.88 8.85
CA GLU A 635 33.63 25.56 9.45
C GLU A 635 34.60 24.66 8.66
N MET A 636 34.78 24.93 7.37
CA MET A 636 35.59 24.09 6.48
C MET A 636 37.07 24.46 6.46
N SER A 637 37.40 25.71 6.75
CA SER A 637 38.78 26.17 6.87
C SER A 637 38.93 27.16 8.02
N PRO A 638 39.88 26.95 8.93
CA PRO A 638 40.15 27.89 10.02
C PRO A 638 40.62 29.28 9.53
N GLU A 639 41.04 29.41 8.26
CA GLU A 639 41.58 30.66 7.69
C GLU A 639 40.51 31.61 7.11
N HIS A 640 39.21 31.31 7.26
CA HIS A 640 38.10 32.07 6.66
C HIS A 640 38.27 32.32 5.14
N LEU A 641 37.62 31.47 4.34
CA LEU A 641 37.63 31.59 2.88
C LEU A 641 36.86 32.85 2.42
N SER A 642 37.56 33.75 1.75
CA SER A 642 37.00 34.88 0.99
C SER A 642 36.64 34.38 -0.41
N LEU A 643 35.44 34.73 -0.90
CA LEU A 643 34.95 34.30 -2.21
C LEU A 643 34.97 35.44 -3.24
N ASP A 644 35.28 35.11 -4.49
CA ASP A 644 34.98 35.95 -5.64
C ASP A 644 33.51 35.74 -6.04
N TRP A 645 32.65 36.61 -5.52
CA TRP A 645 31.22 36.57 -5.80
C TRP A 645 30.89 36.84 -7.28
N ALA A 646 31.73 37.59 -8.00
CA ALA A 646 31.53 37.85 -9.44
C ALA A 646 31.83 36.62 -10.30
N ALA A 647 32.71 35.73 -9.85
CA ALA A 647 33.00 34.46 -10.52
C ALA A 647 32.09 33.29 -10.07
N THR A 648 31.27 33.49 -9.03
CA THR A 648 30.45 32.44 -8.42
C THR A 648 29.23 32.12 -9.29
N GLN A 649 29.08 30.84 -9.68
CA GLN A 649 27.98 30.39 -10.54
C GLN A 649 27.00 29.49 -9.79
N TRP A 650 25.71 29.70 -10.06
CA TRP A 650 24.62 28.90 -9.53
C TRP A 650 23.82 28.25 -10.65
N THR A 651 23.45 26.99 -10.46
CA THR A 651 22.49 26.31 -11.32
C THR A 651 21.48 25.54 -10.47
N GLU A 652 20.19 25.78 -10.72
CA GLU A 652 19.11 25.02 -10.08
C GLU A 652 18.54 24.01 -11.08
N GLN A 653 18.33 22.78 -10.63
CA GLN A 653 17.71 21.72 -11.42
C GLN A 653 16.68 20.97 -10.57
N GLY A 654 15.44 21.47 -10.59
CA GLY A 654 14.33 20.89 -9.87
C GLY A 654 14.51 21.00 -8.35
N ARG A 655 14.90 19.90 -7.70
CA ARG A 655 15.06 19.82 -6.23
C ARG A 655 16.53 19.77 -5.78
N VAL A 656 17.46 20.07 -6.68
CA VAL A 656 18.90 20.12 -6.40
C VAL A 656 19.47 21.40 -7.00
N ALA A 657 20.26 22.13 -6.21
CA ALA A 657 21.01 23.30 -6.66
C ALA A 657 22.51 23.03 -6.58
N TYR A 658 23.27 23.68 -7.45
CA TYR A 658 24.73 23.60 -7.49
C TYR A 658 25.31 25.00 -7.41
N LEU A 659 26.36 25.12 -6.60
CA LEU A 659 27.18 26.30 -6.43
C LEU A 659 28.60 25.95 -6.84
N ILE A 660 29.24 26.82 -7.61
CA ILE A 660 30.68 26.81 -7.80
C ILE A 660 31.22 28.12 -7.26
N ALA A 661 32.01 28.03 -6.19
CA ALA A 661 32.62 29.13 -5.48
C ALA A 661 34.14 29.16 -5.74
N HIS A 662 34.68 30.36 -5.92
CA HIS A 662 36.11 30.60 -6.17
C HIS A 662 36.73 31.35 -4.98
N PRO A 663 37.58 30.69 -4.17
CA PRO A 663 38.31 31.36 -3.11
C PRO A 663 39.30 32.41 -3.66
N THR A 664 39.44 33.55 -2.98
CA THR A 664 40.41 34.61 -3.31
C THR A 664 41.63 34.64 -2.39
N ASN A 665 41.65 33.79 -1.35
CA ASN A 665 42.76 33.71 -0.40
C ASN A 665 44.09 33.31 -1.09
N PRO A 666 45.23 33.96 -0.76
CA PRO A 666 46.53 33.59 -1.31
C PRO A 666 46.87 32.12 -1.00
N GLY A 667 47.15 31.31 -2.03
CA GLY A 667 47.50 29.89 -1.89
C GLY A 667 46.35 28.89 -2.10
N TYR A 668 45.10 29.36 -2.26
CA TYR A 668 43.97 28.51 -2.64
C TYR A 668 43.79 28.47 -4.17
N GLU A 669 44.26 27.40 -4.82
CA GLU A 669 44.13 27.22 -6.28
C GLU A 669 42.89 26.41 -6.71
N HIS A 670 42.07 25.94 -5.76
CA HIS A 670 40.95 25.03 -6.01
C HIS A 670 39.58 25.72 -5.87
N SER A 671 38.66 25.45 -6.79
CA SER A 671 37.25 25.81 -6.65
C SER A 671 36.53 24.90 -5.66
N LEU A 672 35.51 25.43 -4.99
CA LEU A 672 34.59 24.65 -4.16
C LEU A 672 33.26 24.46 -4.89
N MET A 673 32.78 23.22 -4.94
CA MET A 673 31.44 22.93 -5.44
C MET A 673 30.54 22.52 -4.27
N ILE A 674 29.43 23.23 -4.08
CA ILE A 674 28.39 22.87 -3.11
C ILE A 674 27.17 22.41 -3.87
N ARG A 675 26.68 21.23 -3.53
CA ARG A 675 25.44 20.71 -4.09
C ARG A 675 24.40 20.56 -3.01
N LEU A 676 23.32 21.31 -3.14
CA LEU A 676 22.28 21.45 -2.16
C LEU A 676 21.05 20.63 -2.60
N PHE A 677 20.70 19.63 -1.80
CA PHE A 677 19.51 18.80 -1.99
C PHE A 677 18.37 19.34 -1.15
N HIS A 678 17.25 19.63 -1.79
CA HIS A 678 16.04 20.01 -1.08
C HIS A 678 15.63 18.92 -0.08
N ARG A 679 15.03 19.33 1.06
CA ARG A 679 14.59 18.44 2.15
C ARG A 679 13.81 17.19 1.69
N SER A 680 13.05 17.28 0.59
CA SER A 680 12.27 16.16 0.04
C SER A 680 13.06 15.14 -0.77
N VAL A 681 14.36 15.35 -0.98
CA VAL A 681 15.26 14.45 -1.76
C VAL A 681 16.60 14.18 -1.07
N VAL A 682 16.75 14.52 0.22
CA VAL A 682 18.01 14.36 0.99
C VAL A 682 18.50 12.92 1.05
N GLY A 683 17.60 11.93 1.03
CA GLY A 683 17.97 10.51 0.99
C GLY A 683 18.81 10.15 -0.24
N MET A 684 18.60 10.81 -1.39
CA MET A 684 19.46 10.63 -2.56
C MET A 684 20.87 11.17 -2.34
N GLY A 685 20.97 12.36 -1.71
CA GLY A 685 22.26 12.95 -1.36
C GLY A 685 23.01 12.12 -0.31
N HIS A 686 22.32 11.50 0.65
CA HIS A 686 22.97 10.61 1.60
C HIS A 686 23.55 9.35 0.95
N HIS A 687 22.81 8.68 0.07
CA HIS A 687 23.32 7.51 -0.67
C HIS A 687 24.51 7.84 -1.57
N GLU A 688 24.55 9.07 -2.11
CA GLU A 688 25.69 9.52 -2.91
C GLU A 688 26.90 9.85 -2.04
N ALA A 689 26.69 10.58 -0.94
CA ALA A 689 27.75 10.91 0.01
C ALA A 689 28.40 9.65 0.59
N GLU A 690 27.59 8.63 0.91
CA GLU A 690 28.09 7.35 1.41
C GLU A 690 29.03 6.66 0.41
N LEU A 691 28.66 6.62 -0.88
CA LEU A 691 29.56 6.08 -1.92
C LEU A 691 30.86 6.89 -2.00
N LEU A 692 30.74 8.21 -2.13
CA LEU A 692 31.89 9.10 -2.37
C LEU A 692 32.80 9.27 -1.16
N THR A 693 32.35 8.88 0.05
CA THR A 693 33.22 8.81 1.24
C THR A 693 34.30 7.73 1.09
N HIS A 694 34.06 6.74 0.22
CA HIS A 694 35.04 5.70 -0.11
C HIS A 694 35.81 5.98 -1.41
N GLY A 695 35.55 7.12 -2.07
CA GLY A 695 36.25 7.49 -3.29
C GLY A 695 37.73 7.77 -3.03
N THR A 696 38.60 7.34 -3.95
CA THR A 696 40.03 7.64 -3.93
C THR A 696 40.36 8.81 -4.85
N GLU A 697 41.59 9.34 -4.81
CA GLU A 697 42.01 10.44 -5.70
C GLU A 697 41.96 10.05 -7.19
N ASP A 698 42.01 8.76 -7.50
CA ASP A 698 41.93 8.23 -8.87
C ASP A 698 40.49 8.15 -9.42
N TRP A 699 39.48 8.35 -8.58
CA TRP A 699 38.09 8.34 -9.04
C TRP A 699 37.80 9.58 -9.89
N PRO A 700 36.99 9.46 -10.95
CA PRO A 700 36.66 10.59 -11.83
C PRO A 700 35.60 11.49 -11.19
N THR A 701 35.83 11.97 -9.97
CA THR A 701 34.90 12.77 -9.17
C THR A 701 35.64 13.89 -8.44
N PRO A 702 35.00 15.04 -8.21
CA PRO A 702 35.48 16.00 -7.22
C PRO A 702 35.59 15.34 -5.82
N THR A 703 36.59 15.74 -5.03
CA THR A 703 36.83 15.18 -3.71
C THR A 703 35.74 15.65 -2.75
N LEU A 704 34.97 14.72 -2.17
CA LEU A 704 33.97 15.06 -1.15
C LEU A 704 34.69 15.49 0.14
N LEU A 705 34.46 16.74 0.57
CA LEU A 705 34.99 17.27 1.82
C LEU A 705 34.05 17.00 3.00
N GLY A 706 32.75 16.89 2.74
CA GLY A 706 31.77 16.54 3.75
C GLY A 706 30.34 16.86 3.37
N LYS A 707 29.44 16.65 4.33
CA LYS A 707 28.02 16.96 4.23
C LYS A 707 27.57 17.82 5.40
N ARG A 708 26.60 18.71 5.19
CA ARG A 708 26.03 19.60 6.20
C ARG A 708 24.53 19.79 5.99
N ASP A 709 23.81 19.98 7.09
CA ASP A 709 22.43 20.43 7.04
C ASP A 709 22.41 21.96 6.90
N VAL A 710 21.59 22.46 5.98
CA VAL A 710 21.34 23.88 5.75
C VAL A 710 19.83 24.08 5.78
N GLU A 711 19.34 24.44 6.96
CA GLU A 711 17.91 24.68 7.22
C GLU A 711 17.00 23.50 6.80
N GLY A 712 17.42 22.26 7.07
CA GLY A 712 16.72 21.03 6.71
C GLY A 712 16.99 20.53 5.29
N ASN A 713 17.87 21.18 4.54
CA ASN A 713 18.37 20.75 3.23
C ASN A 713 19.78 20.17 3.37
N LEU A 714 20.16 19.23 2.51
CA LEU A 714 21.47 18.59 2.59
C LEU A 714 22.45 19.24 1.62
N ALA A 715 23.49 19.90 2.13
CA ALA A 715 24.62 20.38 1.36
C ALA A 715 25.73 19.32 1.31
N LEU A 716 26.10 18.88 0.12
CA LEU A 716 27.33 18.11 -0.11
C LEU A 716 28.40 19.04 -0.66
N ILE A 717 29.57 19.05 -0.03
CA ILE A 717 30.62 20.00 -0.37
C ILE A 717 31.82 19.26 -0.95
N PHE A 718 32.29 19.75 -2.08
CA PHE A 718 33.34 19.14 -2.87
C PHE A 718 34.49 20.12 -3.12
N ARG A 719 35.71 19.59 -3.14
CA ARG A 719 36.88 20.27 -3.68
C ARG A 719 36.99 19.91 -5.16
N CYS A 720 36.98 20.93 -6.02
CA CYS A 720 37.22 20.76 -7.45
C CYS A 720 38.67 21.16 -7.79
N TRP A 721 39.33 20.34 -8.60
CA TRP A 721 40.67 20.62 -9.10
C TRP A 721 40.58 21.67 -10.21
N GLY A 722 41.07 22.89 -9.96
CA GLY A 722 41.06 24.02 -10.90
C GLY A 722 39.70 24.72 -11.06
N LYS A 723 39.54 25.52 -12.12
CA LYS A 723 38.27 26.18 -12.47
C LYS A 723 37.27 25.13 -12.97
N CYS A 724 36.37 24.70 -12.09
CA CYS A 724 35.26 23.82 -12.44
C CYS A 724 34.27 24.60 -13.33
N GLU A 725 34.18 24.25 -14.60
CA GLU A 725 33.18 24.81 -15.52
C GLU A 725 32.22 23.69 -15.96
N TRP A 726 30.91 23.97 -15.88
CA TRP A 726 29.89 23.05 -16.36
C TRP A 726 30.10 22.74 -17.83
N ALA A 727 30.06 21.45 -18.19
CA ALA A 727 30.23 21.06 -19.58
C ALA A 727 29.04 21.57 -20.43
N PRO A 728 29.27 22.09 -21.65
CA PRO A 728 28.18 22.43 -22.56
C PRO A 728 27.33 21.19 -22.88
N PRO A 729 26.04 21.36 -23.27
CA PRO A 729 25.06 20.27 -23.39
C PRO A 729 25.44 19.15 -24.38
N MET A 730 26.37 19.40 -25.30
CA MET A 730 26.89 18.38 -26.22
C MET A 730 28.04 17.60 -25.58
N THR A 731 27.74 16.39 -25.12
CA THR A 731 28.74 15.38 -24.73
C THR A 731 29.27 14.69 -25.99
N ASP A 732 30.60 14.60 -26.13
CA ASP A 732 31.23 13.69 -27.08
C ASP A 732 31.07 12.25 -26.56
N ARG A 733 30.78 11.31 -27.46
CA ARG A 733 30.70 9.86 -27.19
C ARG A 733 32.00 9.37 -26.56
N ASN A 734 33.14 9.86 -27.05
CA ASN A 734 34.46 9.45 -26.57
C ASN A 734 34.67 9.80 -25.10
N ASP A 735 34.19 10.96 -24.66
CA ASP A 735 34.28 11.38 -23.26
C ASP A 735 33.44 10.50 -22.33
N THR A 736 32.28 10.06 -22.79
CA THR A 736 31.40 9.18 -22.01
C THR A 736 31.99 7.77 -21.89
N LEU A 737 32.58 7.25 -22.96
CA LEU A 737 33.29 5.97 -22.95
C LEU A 737 34.53 6.01 -22.05
N ALA A 738 35.32 7.07 -22.14
CA ALA A 738 36.50 7.25 -21.29
C ALA A 738 36.12 7.29 -19.80
N LEU A 739 35.07 8.02 -19.43
CA LEU A 739 34.55 8.05 -18.06
C LEU A 739 34.03 6.68 -17.60
N ARG A 740 33.29 5.95 -18.44
CA ARG A 740 32.88 4.57 -18.14
C ARG A 740 34.07 3.66 -17.89
N GLY A 741 35.14 3.80 -18.68
CA GLY A 741 36.40 3.11 -18.46
C GLY A 741 37.04 3.44 -17.11
N GLN A 742 37.08 4.71 -16.72
CA GLN A 742 37.59 5.13 -15.41
C GLN A 742 36.75 4.57 -14.24
N ILE A 743 35.42 4.52 -14.39
CA ILE A 743 34.53 3.89 -13.39
C ILE A 743 34.84 2.40 -13.20
N LEU A 744 35.31 1.68 -14.22
CA LEU A 744 35.69 0.26 -14.08
C LEU A 744 36.78 0.07 -13.01
N GLY A 745 37.71 1.02 -12.91
CA GLY A 745 38.77 1.03 -11.89
C GLY A 745 38.30 1.40 -10.49
N CYS A 746 37.05 1.86 -10.33
CA CYS A 746 36.49 2.23 -9.02
C CYS A 746 35.99 0.98 -8.28
N GLU A 747 36.47 0.77 -7.05
CA GLU A 747 36.09 -0.35 -6.19
C GLU A 747 35.48 0.17 -4.88
N ILE A 748 34.44 -0.51 -4.38
CA ILE A 748 33.82 -0.20 -3.10
C ILE A 748 34.14 -1.28 -2.06
N PRO A 749 34.14 -0.95 -0.76
CA PRO A 749 34.30 -1.93 0.30
C PRO A 749 33.20 -3.01 0.30
N ASP A 750 33.56 -4.21 0.73
CA ASP A 750 32.64 -5.35 0.83
C ASP A 750 31.42 -5.07 1.72
N ASP A 751 31.58 -4.30 2.80
CA ASP A 751 30.46 -3.95 3.68
C ASP A 751 29.43 -3.07 2.95
N LEU A 752 29.88 -2.10 2.16
CA LEU A 752 29.02 -1.22 1.37
C LEU A 752 28.33 -2.02 0.27
N ALA A 753 29.06 -2.90 -0.41
CA ALA A 753 28.51 -3.82 -1.39
C ALA A 753 27.43 -4.72 -0.76
N LEU A 754 27.70 -5.39 0.36
CA LEU A 754 26.74 -6.26 1.04
C LEU A 754 25.49 -5.51 1.50
N ARG A 755 25.64 -4.30 2.05
CA ARG A 755 24.50 -3.45 2.46
C ARG A 755 23.65 -3.05 1.25
N TYR A 756 24.28 -2.67 0.14
CA TYR A 756 23.59 -2.38 -1.11
C TYR A 756 22.79 -3.61 -1.59
N LEU A 757 23.40 -4.80 -1.62
CA LEU A 757 22.80 -6.04 -2.13
C LEU A 757 21.64 -6.56 -1.28
N ARG A 758 21.60 -6.28 0.03
CA ARG A 758 20.46 -6.65 0.89
C ARG A 758 19.18 -5.88 0.58
N SER A 759 19.30 -4.71 -0.05
CA SER A 759 18.18 -3.79 -0.26
C SER A 759 17.70 -3.70 -1.72
N ARG A 760 18.45 -4.27 -2.67
CA ARG A 760 18.20 -4.18 -4.12
C ARG A 760 18.57 -5.46 -4.87
N SER A 761 17.69 -5.91 -5.76
CA SER A 761 17.96 -7.02 -6.69
C SER A 761 18.92 -6.59 -7.80
N ARG A 762 19.92 -7.41 -8.14
CA ARG A 762 20.86 -7.16 -9.24
C ARG A 762 20.36 -7.80 -10.53
N LEU A 763 21.12 -7.62 -11.61
CA LEU A 763 20.86 -8.25 -12.91
C LEU A 763 20.60 -9.77 -12.84
N PRO A 764 21.39 -10.61 -12.15
CA PRO A 764 21.15 -12.05 -12.12
C PRO A 764 19.79 -12.42 -11.53
N GLU A 765 19.35 -11.77 -10.45
CA GLU A 765 18.03 -12.02 -9.87
C GLU A 765 16.93 -11.53 -10.80
N ARG A 766 17.08 -10.33 -11.35
CA ARG A 766 16.10 -9.72 -12.28
C ARG A 766 15.94 -10.56 -13.55
N ALA A 767 17.04 -11.10 -14.09
CA ALA A 767 17.00 -11.95 -15.27
C ALA A 767 16.22 -13.26 -15.03
N THR A 768 16.09 -13.75 -13.79
CA THR A 768 15.29 -14.97 -13.52
C THR A 768 13.79 -14.76 -13.70
N THR A 769 13.29 -13.52 -13.73
CA THR A 769 11.86 -13.23 -13.82
C THR A 769 11.34 -13.15 -15.26
N ILE A 770 12.18 -13.43 -16.26
CA ILE A 770 11.78 -13.42 -17.67
C ILE A 770 10.77 -14.55 -17.93
N ASN A 771 9.60 -14.18 -18.44
CA ASN A 771 8.56 -15.12 -18.82
C ASN A 771 8.80 -15.63 -20.25
N TRP A 772 9.63 -16.67 -20.36
CA TRP A 772 9.98 -17.29 -21.64
C TRP A 772 8.78 -17.81 -22.44
N PRO A 773 7.79 -18.53 -21.85
CA PRO A 773 6.60 -18.97 -22.59
C PRO A 773 5.80 -17.82 -23.22
N MET A 774 5.70 -16.69 -22.50
CA MET A 774 5.06 -15.49 -23.03
C MET A 774 5.90 -14.88 -24.17
N PHE A 775 7.22 -14.78 -23.97
CA PHE A 775 8.13 -14.18 -24.95
C PHE A 775 8.25 -15.00 -26.24
N SER A 776 8.38 -16.32 -26.14
CA SER A 776 8.41 -17.22 -27.30
C SER A 776 7.12 -17.16 -28.11
N GLY A 777 5.98 -16.92 -27.45
CA GLY A 777 4.68 -16.69 -28.11
C GLY A 777 4.60 -15.41 -28.94
N MET A 778 5.54 -14.47 -28.77
CA MET A 778 5.62 -13.22 -29.54
C MET A 778 6.57 -13.29 -30.73
N ALA A 779 7.32 -14.38 -30.88
CA ALA A 779 8.23 -14.57 -32.02
C ALA A 779 7.47 -14.54 -33.35
N ARG A 780 8.04 -13.84 -34.34
CA ARG A 780 7.45 -13.57 -35.66
C ARG A 780 7.78 -14.65 -36.68
N THR A 781 8.88 -15.37 -36.47
CA THR A 781 9.39 -16.39 -37.40
C THR A 781 9.74 -17.68 -36.68
N ALA A 782 9.76 -18.80 -37.42
CA ALA A 782 10.22 -20.08 -36.88
C ALA A 782 11.68 -20.03 -36.38
N SER A 783 12.52 -19.18 -36.98
CA SER A 783 13.90 -18.94 -36.51
C SER A 783 13.92 -18.27 -35.13
N GLU A 784 13.12 -17.23 -34.92
CA GLU A 784 13.02 -16.55 -33.62
C GLU A 784 12.46 -17.47 -32.54
N VAL A 785 11.51 -18.35 -32.86
CA VAL A 785 11.01 -19.38 -31.91
C VAL A 785 12.14 -20.33 -31.50
N ALA A 786 12.94 -20.80 -32.46
CA ALA A 786 14.06 -21.69 -32.19
C ALA A 786 15.14 -20.99 -31.36
N ASP A 787 15.45 -19.73 -31.66
CA ASP A 787 16.41 -18.92 -30.92
C ASP A 787 15.94 -18.63 -29.47
N CYS A 788 14.65 -18.35 -29.27
CA CYS A 788 14.06 -18.24 -27.92
C CYS A 788 14.29 -19.53 -27.12
N ALA A 789 14.00 -20.69 -27.72
CA ALA A 789 14.18 -21.98 -27.05
C ALA A 789 15.66 -22.26 -26.70
N ARG A 790 16.59 -21.92 -27.62
CA ARG A 790 18.04 -22.05 -27.39
C ARG A 790 18.50 -21.21 -26.20
N VAL A 791 18.07 -19.94 -26.15
CA VAL A 791 18.46 -19.02 -25.07
C VAL A 791 17.78 -19.39 -23.75
N GLU A 792 16.50 -19.75 -23.78
CA GLU A 792 15.75 -20.23 -22.61
C GLU A 792 16.44 -21.44 -21.96
N ALA A 793 16.86 -22.42 -22.77
CA ALA A 793 17.57 -23.60 -22.28
C ALA A 793 18.92 -23.25 -21.63
N ALA A 794 19.62 -22.24 -22.15
CA ALA A 794 20.88 -21.75 -21.57
C ALA A 794 20.67 -20.77 -20.40
N TRP A 795 19.46 -20.25 -20.19
CA TRP A 795 19.18 -19.14 -19.26
C TRP A 795 19.52 -19.42 -17.79
N PRO A 796 19.23 -20.60 -17.22
CA PRO A 796 19.64 -20.91 -15.85
C PRO A 796 21.16 -20.91 -15.68
N ARG A 797 21.90 -21.44 -16.66
CA ARG A 797 23.37 -21.42 -16.66
C ARG A 797 23.90 -20.00 -16.81
N LEU A 798 23.28 -19.20 -17.67
CA LEU A 798 23.63 -17.79 -17.87
C LEU A 798 23.41 -16.96 -16.61
N THR A 799 22.27 -17.09 -15.94
CA THR A 799 22.00 -16.34 -14.70
C THR A 799 22.94 -16.73 -13.57
N GLU A 800 23.31 -18.00 -13.46
CA GLU A 800 24.34 -18.46 -12.52
C GLU A 800 25.74 -17.94 -12.89
N TRP A 801 26.07 -17.93 -14.18
CA TRP A 801 27.32 -17.36 -14.69
C TRP A 801 27.43 -15.86 -14.38
N LEU A 802 26.33 -15.10 -14.49
CA LEU A 802 26.28 -13.66 -14.15
C LEU A 802 26.57 -13.39 -12.67
N ARG A 803 26.18 -14.30 -11.74
CA ARG A 803 26.44 -14.14 -10.30
C ARG A 803 27.94 -14.14 -9.97
N HIS A 804 28.72 -14.85 -10.78
CA HIS A 804 30.17 -15.01 -10.61
C HIS A 804 30.98 -13.96 -11.37
N ARG A 805 30.33 -13.00 -12.05
CA ARG A 805 31.04 -11.90 -12.71
C ARG A 805 31.47 -10.85 -11.69
N PRO A 806 32.66 -10.26 -11.82
CA PRO A 806 33.06 -9.10 -11.03
C PRO A 806 32.00 -7.99 -11.13
N SER A 807 31.86 -7.20 -10.07
CA SER A 807 30.91 -6.10 -10.03
C SER A 807 31.59 -4.77 -10.37
N GLN A 808 30.81 -3.82 -10.87
CA GLN A 808 31.22 -2.44 -11.13
C GLN A 808 30.16 -1.46 -10.61
N ILE A 809 30.58 -0.22 -10.39
CA ILE A 809 29.65 0.89 -10.20
C ILE A 809 29.05 1.24 -11.57
N VAL A 810 27.75 1.48 -11.62
CA VAL A 810 27.04 1.93 -12.82
C VAL A 810 26.31 3.23 -12.52
N LEU A 811 26.48 4.21 -13.40
CA LEU A 811 25.70 5.45 -13.41
C LEU A 811 24.76 5.46 -14.62
N PRO A 812 23.47 5.10 -14.45
CA PRO A 812 22.54 5.04 -15.56
C PRO A 812 22.40 6.40 -16.25
N LYS A 813 22.44 6.41 -17.58
CA LYS A 813 22.28 7.62 -18.41
C LYS A 813 23.30 8.71 -18.06
N MET A 814 24.56 8.47 -18.44
CA MET A 814 25.68 9.42 -18.34
C MET A 814 25.52 10.62 -19.29
N ALA A 815 24.64 11.55 -18.93
CA ALA A 815 24.40 12.78 -19.69
C ALA A 815 25.42 13.89 -19.34
N ALA A 816 25.73 14.77 -20.29
CA ALA A 816 26.61 15.94 -20.10
C ALA A 816 26.34 16.73 -18.81
N ARG A 817 25.07 16.87 -18.43
CA ARG A 817 24.62 17.61 -17.23
C ARG A 817 25.14 17.07 -15.90
N ARG A 818 25.72 15.86 -15.87
CA ARG A 818 26.37 15.28 -14.67
C ARG A 818 27.86 15.58 -14.60
N MET A 819 28.42 16.26 -15.60
CA MET A 819 29.86 16.35 -15.81
C MET A 819 30.35 17.80 -15.79
N ALA A 820 31.58 17.98 -15.31
CA ALA A 820 32.31 19.23 -15.41
C ALA A 820 33.71 19.00 -16.01
N ARG A 821 34.35 20.07 -16.49
CA ARG A 821 35.77 20.03 -16.89
C ARG A 821 36.66 20.14 -15.65
N GLY A 822 37.63 19.24 -15.53
CA GLY A 822 38.68 19.31 -14.51
C GLY A 822 39.89 20.12 -14.98
N ALA A 823 40.79 20.47 -14.04
CA ALA A 823 42.02 21.24 -14.30
C ALA A 823 42.88 20.72 -15.45
N ASN A 824 42.93 19.40 -15.64
CA ASN A 824 43.83 18.75 -16.60
C ASN A 824 43.21 18.65 -18.02
N GLY A 825 42.04 19.27 -18.24
CA GLY A 825 41.28 19.17 -19.48
C GLY A 825 40.37 17.92 -19.59
N GLY A 826 40.55 16.93 -18.72
CA GLY A 826 39.67 15.75 -18.60
C GLY A 826 38.30 16.07 -17.99
N ARG A 827 37.32 15.17 -18.17
CA ARG A 827 35.98 15.31 -17.57
C ARG A 827 35.92 14.67 -16.18
N LEU A 828 35.12 15.26 -15.29
CA LEU A 828 34.80 14.74 -13.96
C LEU A 828 33.29 14.55 -13.81
N ILE A 829 32.89 13.53 -13.05
CA ILE A 829 31.51 13.23 -12.71
C ILE A 829 31.16 13.96 -11.41
N CYS A 830 30.29 14.95 -11.52
CA CYS A 830 29.83 15.80 -10.41
C CYS A 830 28.50 15.31 -9.82
N ASN A 831 27.87 14.30 -10.42
CA ASN A 831 26.63 13.73 -9.94
C ASN A 831 26.56 12.21 -10.09
N TRP A 832 26.75 11.53 -8.95
CA TRP A 832 26.69 10.09 -8.74
C TRP A 832 25.34 9.61 -8.16
N THR A 833 24.30 10.46 -8.14
CA THR A 833 22.95 10.02 -7.74
C THR A 833 22.48 8.87 -8.62
N HIS A 834 21.69 7.96 -8.02
CA HIS A 834 21.16 6.76 -8.66
C HIS A 834 22.21 5.74 -9.12
N TRP A 835 23.42 5.77 -8.54
CA TRP A 835 24.41 4.74 -8.78
C TRP A 835 23.88 3.34 -8.45
N LYS A 836 24.40 2.34 -9.18
CA LYS A 836 24.11 0.92 -8.99
C LYS A 836 25.38 0.09 -8.83
N TRP A 837 25.25 -1.05 -8.15
CA TRP A 837 26.29 -2.08 -8.06
C TRP A 837 25.86 -3.30 -8.87
N GLU A 838 26.41 -3.46 -10.07
CA GLU A 838 25.95 -4.43 -11.08
C GLU A 838 27.13 -5.22 -11.67
N PRO A 839 26.88 -6.38 -12.33
CA PRO A 839 27.93 -7.13 -13.02
C PRO A 839 28.71 -6.28 -14.06
N LEU A 840 29.99 -6.59 -14.23
CA LEU A 840 30.90 -5.95 -15.17
C LEU A 840 30.37 -6.05 -16.61
N GLY A 841 30.13 -4.91 -17.24
CA GLY A 841 29.52 -4.79 -18.57
C GLY A 841 28.10 -4.23 -18.58
N PHE A 842 27.44 -4.17 -17.42
CA PHE A 842 26.15 -3.49 -17.29
C PHE A 842 26.23 -2.03 -17.83
N ASP A 843 25.27 -1.64 -18.68
CA ASP A 843 25.14 -0.33 -19.36
C ASP A 843 26.21 0.01 -20.42
N TRP A 844 27.07 -0.92 -20.83
CA TRP A 844 28.01 -0.71 -21.95
C TRP A 844 27.32 -0.70 -23.33
N PRO A 845 27.75 0.15 -24.29
CA PRO A 845 27.06 0.35 -25.57
C PRO A 845 27.42 -0.74 -26.59
N TRP A 846 26.99 -1.97 -26.34
CA TRP A 846 27.31 -3.16 -27.14
C TRP A 846 26.90 -3.06 -28.62
N SER A 847 25.89 -2.24 -28.96
CA SER A 847 25.41 -2.06 -30.34
C SER A 847 26.38 -1.26 -31.23
N GLU A 848 27.34 -0.56 -30.63
CA GLU A 848 28.25 0.36 -31.35
C GLU A 848 29.63 -0.25 -31.64
N ARG A 849 29.77 -1.58 -31.48
CA ARG A 849 31.05 -2.31 -31.62
C ARG A 849 32.20 -1.69 -30.80
N PRO A 850 32.07 -1.65 -29.45
CA PRO A 850 33.03 -1.00 -28.59
C PRO A 850 34.23 -1.90 -28.21
N GLU A 851 34.49 -3.00 -28.92
CA GLU A 851 35.45 -4.04 -28.52
C GLU A 851 36.86 -3.47 -28.27
N HIS A 852 37.32 -2.57 -29.15
CA HIS A 852 38.64 -1.95 -29.04
C HIS A 852 38.73 -1.01 -27.83
N ASP A 853 37.75 -0.11 -27.68
CA ASP A 853 37.71 0.86 -26.58
C ASP A 853 37.55 0.15 -25.23
N LEU A 854 36.70 -0.87 -25.19
CA LEU A 854 36.48 -1.67 -23.99
C LEU A 854 37.72 -2.48 -23.60
N ARG A 855 38.46 -3.04 -24.56
CA ARG A 855 39.75 -3.70 -24.29
C ARG A 855 40.71 -2.72 -23.62
N GLN A 856 40.89 -1.53 -24.18
CA GLN A 856 41.77 -0.50 -23.59
C GLN A 856 41.32 -0.10 -22.18
N CYS A 857 40.01 0.07 -21.96
CA CYS A 857 39.46 0.42 -20.66
C CYS A 857 39.67 -0.69 -19.62
N LEU A 858 39.49 -1.97 -20.00
CA LEU A 858 39.71 -3.12 -19.13
C LEU A 858 41.20 -3.25 -18.78
N ASP A 859 42.10 -3.11 -19.75
CA ASP A 859 43.55 -3.20 -19.53
C ASP A 859 44.03 -2.11 -18.56
N ALA A 860 43.48 -0.89 -18.68
CA ALA A 860 43.76 0.21 -17.75
C ALA A 860 43.17 -0.05 -16.36
N ALA A 861 41.91 -0.50 -16.27
CA ALA A 861 41.25 -0.78 -15.00
C ALA A 861 41.89 -1.96 -14.25
N ALA A 862 42.41 -2.96 -14.98
CA ALA A 862 43.10 -4.13 -14.41
C ALA A 862 44.39 -3.76 -13.66
N GLN A 863 45.03 -2.63 -14.00
CA GLN A 863 46.20 -2.14 -13.25
C GLN A 863 45.84 -1.73 -11.81
N VAL A 864 44.60 -1.28 -11.59
CA VAL A 864 44.11 -0.80 -10.29
C VAL A 864 43.25 -1.87 -9.59
N ARG A 865 42.51 -2.67 -10.37
CA ARG A 865 41.66 -3.77 -9.90
C ARG A 865 42.12 -5.09 -10.54
N PRO A 866 43.07 -5.82 -9.92
CA PRO A 866 43.64 -7.05 -10.48
C PRO A 866 42.60 -8.13 -10.83
N VAL A 867 41.44 -8.14 -10.17
CA VAL A 867 40.32 -9.05 -10.46
C VAL A 867 39.79 -8.94 -11.90
N LEU A 868 40.08 -7.82 -12.58
CA LEU A 868 39.64 -7.57 -13.96
C LEU A 868 40.64 -8.08 -15.01
N ALA A 869 41.85 -8.51 -14.62
CA ALA A 869 42.90 -8.90 -15.56
C ALA A 869 42.51 -10.08 -16.47
N ASP A 870 41.72 -11.02 -15.94
CA ASP A 870 41.27 -12.21 -16.67
C ASP A 870 39.90 -12.02 -17.35
N CYS A 871 39.33 -10.81 -17.34
CA CYS A 871 38.02 -10.56 -17.94
C CYS A 871 38.11 -10.44 -19.46
N LEU A 872 37.33 -11.25 -20.16
CA LEU A 872 37.22 -11.23 -21.62
C LEU A 872 36.25 -10.12 -22.08
N VAL A 873 36.54 -9.48 -23.21
CA VAL A 873 35.69 -8.44 -23.80
C VAL A 873 34.32 -9.01 -24.15
N GLU A 874 34.30 -10.25 -24.62
CA GLU A 874 33.12 -11.01 -25.00
C GLU A 874 32.18 -11.21 -23.80
N ASP A 875 32.73 -11.52 -22.62
CA ASP A 875 31.97 -11.69 -21.39
C ASP A 875 31.27 -10.38 -20.98
N VAL A 876 32.01 -9.27 -21.03
CA VAL A 876 31.50 -7.95 -20.66
C VAL A 876 30.39 -7.50 -21.62
N LEU A 877 30.54 -7.79 -22.92
CA LEU A 877 29.50 -7.50 -23.90
C LEU A 877 28.26 -8.38 -23.72
N LEU A 878 28.42 -9.65 -23.34
CA LEU A 878 27.28 -10.50 -23.01
C LEU A 878 26.49 -9.93 -21.83
N VAL A 879 27.15 -9.47 -20.77
CA VAL A 879 26.47 -8.79 -19.64
C VAL A 879 25.69 -7.57 -20.12
N ALA A 880 26.25 -6.75 -21.02
CA ALA A 880 25.60 -5.57 -21.56
C ALA A 880 24.32 -5.89 -22.35
N VAL A 881 24.37 -6.95 -23.17
CA VAL A 881 23.23 -7.43 -23.95
C VAL A 881 22.16 -8.02 -23.03
N VAL A 882 22.52 -8.80 -22.02
CA VAL A 882 21.57 -9.37 -21.04
C VAL A 882 20.90 -8.28 -20.21
N ALA A 883 21.65 -7.26 -19.78
CA ALA A 883 21.11 -6.09 -19.09
C ALA A 883 20.07 -5.38 -19.98
N SER A 884 20.42 -5.14 -21.24
CA SER A 884 19.54 -4.52 -22.24
C SER A 884 18.27 -5.34 -22.50
N PHE A 885 18.38 -6.67 -22.49
CA PHE A 885 17.28 -7.61 -22.67
C PHE A 885 16.35 -7.65 -21.45
N THR A 886 16.94 -7.71 -20.24
CA THR A 886 16.20 -7.74 -18.97
C THR A 886 15.47 -6.42 -18.72
N ASP A 887 16.10 -5.27 -18.97
CA ASP A 887 15.46 -3.95 -18.85
C ASP A 887 14.24 -3.82 -19.78
N ARG A 888 14.30 -4.39 -20.99
CA ARG A 888 13.16 -4.42 -21.93
C ARG A 888 12.05 -5.36 -21.45
N SER A 889 12.41 -6.51 -20.86
CA SER A 889 11.43 -7.42 -20.26
C SER A 889 10.66 -6.75 -19.11
N GLU A 890 11.35 -6.02 -18.22
CA GLU A 890 10.73 -5.37 -17.06
C GLU A 890 9.86 -4.16 -17.46
N THR A 891 10.23 -3.45 -18.52
CA THR A 891 9.46 -2.32 -19.05
C THR A 891 8.33 -2.75 -19.99
N GLY A 892 8.18 -4.05 -20.24
CA GLY A 892 7.17 -4.60 -21.15
C GLY A 892 7.45 -4.28 -22.63
N ALA A 893 8.67 -3.88 -22.98
CA ALA A 893 9.08 -3.51 -24.33
C ALA A 893 9.44 -4.76 -25.18
N PHE A 894 8.52 -5.72 -25.28
CA PHE A 894 8.77 -7.04 -25.85
C PHE A 894 9.19 -7.02 -27.34
N SER A 895 8.66 -6.10 -28.15
CA SER A 895 9.08 -5.95 -29.55
C SER A 895 10.56 -5.59 -29.66
N ALA A 896 11.00 -4.62 -28.86
CA ALA A 896 12.41 -4.25 -28.79
C ALA A 896 13.29 -5.36 -28.19
N MET A 897 12.69 -6.31 -27.46
CA MET A 897 13.37 -7.48 -26.89
C MET A 897 13.60 -8.56 -27.96
N LEU A 898 12.67 -8.73 -28.93
CA LEU A 898 12.89 -9.58 -30.11
C LEU A 898 14.03 -9.06 -30.99
N ASP A 899 14.16 -7.74 -31.15
CA ASP A 899 15.27 -7.14 -31.89
C ASP A 899 16.64 -7.40 -31.22
N LEU A 900 16.64 -7.75 -29.93
CA LEU A 900 17.84 -8.18 -29.19
C LEU A 900 18.08 -9.68 -29.20
N LEU A 901 17.12 -10.50 -29.67
CA LEU A 901 17.22 -11.94 -29.57
C LEU A 901 18.44 -12.48 -30.33
N LEU A 902 18.63 -12.06 -31.58
CA LEU A 902 19.78 -12.48 -32.38
C LEU A 902 21.13 -11.98 -31.81
N PRO A 903 21.28 -10.70 -31.42
CA PRO A 903 22.46 -10.24 -30.67
C PRO A 903 22.74 -11.05 -29.40
N LEU A 904 21.70 -11.41 -28.64
CA LEU A 904 21.80 -12.19 -27.41
C LEU A 904 22.25 -13.62 -27.69
N VAL A 905 21.62 -14.32 -28.64
CA VAL A 905 22.02 -15.67 -29.09
C VAL A 905 23.50 -15.68 -29.47
N ASN A 906 23.91 -14.74 -30.34
CA ASN A 906 25.29 -14.63 -30.79
C ASN A 906 26.28 -14.36 -29.64
N ALA A 907 25.89 -13.55 -28.66
CA ALA A 907 26.73 -13.27 -27.49
C ALA A 907 26.85 -14.50 -26.57
N VAL A 908 25.73 -15.21 -26.32
CA VAL A 908 25.71 -16.44 -25.51
C VAL A 908 26.53 -17.55 -26.18
N GLU A 909 26.47 -17.66 -27.52
CA GLU A 909 27.23 -18.61 -28.31
C GLU A 909 28.73 -18.33 -28.26
N ARG A 910 29.16 -17.07 -28.45
CA ARG A 910 30.58 -16.68 -28.33
C ARG A 910 31.18 -16.96 -26.97
N CYS A 911 30.38 -16.89 -25.90
CA CYS A 911 30.83 -17.20 -24.54
C CYS A 911 30.75 -18.70 -24.20
N GLY A 912 30.40 -19.57 -25.16
CA GLY A 912 30.33 -21.02 -24.96
C GLY A 912 29.23 -21.49 -24.01
N LEU A 913 28.17 -20.69 -23.82
CA LEU A 913 27.10 -20.98 -22.87
C LEU A 913 25.93 -21.76 -23.49
N LEU A 914 25.86 -21.85 -24.82
CA LEU A 914 24.95 -22.76 -25.51
C LEU A 914 25.46 -24.20 -25.43
N VAL A 915 24.57 -25.15 -25.18
CA VAL A 915 24.91 -26.57 -25.28
C VAL A 915 25.08 -26.89 -26.76
N GLY A 916 26.28 -27.32 -27.16
CA GLY A 916 26.50 -27.82 -28.51
C GLY A 916 25.65 -29.06 -28.76
N ASP A 917 24.99 -29.12 -29.92
CA ASP A 917 24.49 -30.37 -30.46
C ASP A 917 25.62 -31.41 -30.45
N ALA A 918 25.30 -32.62 -29.96
CA ALA A 918 26.22 -33.73 -29.75
C ALA A 918 26.90 -34.24 -31.04
N ARG A 919 27.89 -33.51 -31.57
CA ARG A 919 28.71 -33.94 -32.72
C ARG A 919 30.22 -33.70 -32.61
N GLU A 920 30.76 -33.38 -31.44
CA GLU A 920 32.21 -33.38 -31.18
C GLU A 920 32.59 -34.20 -29.93
N GLN A 921 32.25 -35.49 -29.95
CA GLN A 921 32.93 -36.54 -29.18
C GLN A 921 33.30 -37.71 -30.12
N ALA A 922 33.95 -37.37 -31.24
CA ALA A 922 34.64 -38.31 -32.09
C ALA A 922 36.07 -37.80 -32.33
N SER A 923 36.91 -37.93 -31.31
CA SER A 923 38.34 -38.19 -31.43
C SER A 923 38.80 -39.02 -30.25
#